data_AF-A0AAC9AGD8-F1
#
_entry.id   AF-A0AAC9AGD8-F1
#
_cell.length_a   1.000
_cell.length_b   1.000
_cell.length_c   1.000
_cell.angle_alpha   90.00
_cell.angle_beta   90.00
_cell.angle_gamma   90.00
#
_symmetry.space_group_name_H-M   'P 1'
#
loop_
_entity.id
_entity.type
_entity.pdbx_description
1 polymer ?
#
loop_
_entity_poly.entity_id
_entity_poly.type
_entity_poly.pdbx_seq_one_letter_code
_entity_poly.pdbx_strand_id
1 'polypeptide(L)'
;MSRKHKSLVRGACSVAIALALGGCLGGSDLNTESAVYTPDEKPLGVIAPDDFEVKPGDAVTLSARIIGTANGETLKWEQFQGESLDLNIDTESNTASFTIPDSLVSGLLGFRIYALDVNGDVAVDESGDQVFDEVEVTVFDPDSVLQLDSGDASTILTGVELVTEGEELYIQGANNGVHTADIEPGMSVGFPVNATPGFYTLNVRYGLPSDYGGKVAAVDVNGFEYLLEFNATGQWEEIRVGVVEITEGDNLITVGGGWNYYRIDSISLIPSAEPPEALNVGPELVTEASQETKDLMQFLSESYLTSTLSGQTEFPVKEGASFPLLETQKITEATGDDSPAIIAFDYMNYSSTYAGGDAQGLTESIIAHKAERNFIVSALFHWRAPSGNVGEGDGSFYTSGTSFDFSAALADTSSPEYAQLIADMDTVAIELKKLQDAGIPVLWRPLHEAEGGWFWWGAQGPSEYKKLWTLMFERFTDHHGLDNLVWIFTHTDGLGEEWYPGDNMVDIVGYDGYGEPRNDDTHTFASQFKTLQERHNGIKMVALTETGTIPDVSLMHAQDAMWSFFITWNSEFWDPDSVIGPQGAALQEVDENYAFAGVTNAENLPGGRQKVSGLYTGFEHSVNEWEAQLNWNPTDGLTVSDRWSDDGAYSLELVKDMTVVETLDNIVMQAYPVEGINVEGANTLTITAASFDAGSNVVAHIFYKADDGTESWPDAIALGEAQTTLSIDVSGVSKLTGIGVRFMGLEGTQSQATFAIDNISIDGEVFESFEPSTNGWEGQVNWTPVSGATVSRVWSSAGAQSLALYQDLSSFETAENIVLQVYPEGGLDVSEAATLSLQVFAEGAGSSVDAHMFFKAPDGVESWPDAVAVGAEGTELSIDVSQISTIDGVGVRFNSVDSASEKARFYIDELTKDALVIDSFENTYGFELQVNWTPVTGLTISQEWADKGSFSLMGSVDIEDGDEVVIQSYPTGGLLLAEGISTLNISAHVEDGNEDTTAKLWAKDKDGTWRDAGAVTLGAEAKTLSLDISDITELQGFGVQFQGLNAAQSNFHIDTITFE
;
A
#
# COMPACT_ATOMS: atom_id res chain seq x y z
N MET A 1 4.49 -40.35 -49.64
CA MET A 1 3.81 -41.64 -49.85
C MET A 1 2.70 -41.79 -48.81
N SER A 2 1.45 -41.80 -49.27
CA SER A 2 0.22 -42.32 -48.62
C SER A 2 -0.09 -41.91 -47.18
N ARG A 3 -0.82 -40.79 -46.99
CA ARG A 3 -1.86 -40.68 -45.95
C ARG A 3 -3.23 -40.78 -46.61
N LYS A 4 -4.04 -41.75 -46.15
CA LYS A 4 -5.43 -41.96 -46.56
C LYS A 4 -6.34 -41.13 -45.65
N HIS A 5 -7.24 -40.39 -46.28
CA HIS A 5 -8.45 -39.80 -45.68
C HIS A 5 -9.29 -40.83 -44.90
N LYS A 6 -9.97 -40.34 -43.85
CA LYS A 6 -11.41 -40.56 -43.65
C LYS A 6 -12.05 -39.34 -42.99
N SER A 7 -13.00 -38.76 -43.72
CA SER A 7 -13.98 -37.77 -43.30
C SER A 7 -15.08 -38.38 -42.43
N LEU A 8 -15.65 -37.58 -41.53
CA LEU A 8 -17.05 -37.65 -41.08
C LEU A 8 -17.44 -36.24 -40.63
N VAL A 9 -18.01 -35.43 -41.53
CA VAL A 9 -19.45 -35.16 -41.71
C VAL A 9 -20.05 -34.38 -40.53
N ARG A 10 -20.20 -33.06 -40.79
CA ARG A 10 -21.07 -32.10 -40.10
C ARG A 10 -22.50 -32.63 -40.03
N GLY A 11 -23.09 -32.55 -38.83
CA GLY A 11 -24.54 -32.54 -38.62
C GLY A 11 -24.90 -31.26 -37.88
N ALA A 12 -25.45 -30.29 -38.61
CA ALA A 12 -26.09 -29.11 -38.05
C ALA A 12 -27.48 -29.49 -37.52
N CYS A 13 -27.81 -29.12 -36.27
CA CYS A 13 -29.14 -28.60 -35.91
C CYS A 13 -29.30 -28.30 -34.41
N SER A 14 -29.72 -27.07 -34.17
CA SER A 14 -30.75 -26.60 -33.22
C SER A 14 -30.58 -26.84 -31.72
N VAL A 15 -30.40 -25.71 -31.03
CA VAL A 15 -30.84 -25.43 -29.66
C VAL A 15 -32.31 -25.81 -29.48
N ALA A 16 -32.61 -26.52 -28.39
CA ALA A 16 -33.94 -26.60 -27.79
C ALA A 16 -33.81 -26.88 -26.28
N ILE A 17 -34.19 -25.89 -25.46
CA ILE A 17 -34.36 -25.97 -24.01
C ILE A 17 -35.71 -26.65 -23.69
N ALA A 18 -35.76 -27.52 -22.66
CA ALA A 18 -36.96 -27.73 -21.83
C ALA A 18 -36.70 -28.61 -20.56
N LEU A 19 -36.67 -27.93 -19.40
CA LEU A 19 -37.43 -28.15 -18.14
C LEU A 19 -37.59 -29.53 -17.44
N ALA A 20 -37.12 -29.53 -16.18
CA ALA A 20 -37.77 -29.92 -14.92
C ALA A 20 -38.05 -31.41 -14.56
N LEU A 21 -37.58 -31.84 -13.37
CA LEU A 21 -38.40 -32.16 -12.17
C LEU A 21 -37.62 -32.93 -11.07
N GLY A 22 -37.56 -32.29 -9.89
CA GLY A 22 -37.78 -32.81 -8.53
C GLY A 22 -37.37 -34.23 -8.09
N GLY A 23 -36.61 -34.29 -7.00
CA GLY A 23 -36.50 -35.45 -6.12
C GLY A 23 -35.92 -35.08 -4.74
N CYS A 24 -36.78 -34.87 -3.75
CA CYS A 24 -36.41 -34.76 -2.34
C CYS A 24 -36.20 -36.13 -1.67
N LEU A 25 -35.55 -36.07 -0.49
CA LEU A 25 -35.41 -37.05 0.62
C LEU A 25 -34.20 -37.99 0.48
N GLY A 26 -33.26 -38.09 1.42
CA GLY A 26 -33.09 -37.54 2.77
C GLY A 26 -32.10 -38.42 3.54
N GLY A 27 -31.27 -37.84 4.40
CA GLY A 27 -30.32 -38.58 5.25
C GLY A 27 -29.62 -37.63 6.22
N SER A 28 -30.13 -37.60 7.44
CA SER A 28 -29.77 -36.72 8.56
C SER A 28 -28.41 -37.04 9.19
N ASP A 29 -27.58 -36.01 9.35
CA ASP A 29 -27.10 -35.58 10.67
C ASP A 29 -26.88 -34.05 10.61
N LEU A 30 -27.80 -33.31 11.24
CA LEU A 30 -27.77 -31.86 11.37
C LEU A 30 -26.91 -31.50 12.57
N ASN A 31 -25.83 -30.74 12.34
CA ASN A 31 -25.22 -29.94 13.39
C ASN A 31 -26.09 -28.67 13.55
N THR A 32 -26.60 -28.44 14.76
CA THR A 32 -27.55 -27.35 15.07
C THR A 32 -26.84 -26.20 15.78
N GLU A 33 -25.86 -25.59 15.12
CA GLU A 33 -25.41 -24.25 15.50
C GLU A 33 -25.93 -23.29 14.44
N SER A 34 -26.91 -22.49 14.84
CA SER A 34 -27.38 -21.37 14.04
C SER A 34 -26.29 -20.31 14.04
N ALA A 35 -25.43 -20.32 13.03
CA ALA A 35 -24.68 -19.13 12.65
C ALA A 35 -25.71 -18.08 12.19
N VAL A 36 -25.77 -16.96 12.88
CA VAL A 36 -26.49 -15.78 12.38
C VAL A 36 -25.58 -15.19 11.31
N TYR A 37 -25.87 -15.53 10.06
CA TYR A 37 -25.34 -14.84 8.89
C TYR A 37 -25.89 -13.42 8.93
N THR A 38 -25.02 -12.44 9.14
CA THR A 38 -25.29 -11.05 8.78
C THR A 38 -24.62 -10.89 7.41
N PRO A 39 -25.37 -10.71 6.31
CA PRO A 39 -24.77 -10.33 5.05
C PRO A 39 -24.04 -9.01 5.27
N ASP A 40 -22.73 -8.95 4.99
CA ASP A 40 -22.06 -7.67 4.83
C ASP A 40 -22.65 -7.00 3.58
N GLU A 41 -23.11 -5.77 3.75
CA GLU A 41 -23.65 -4.92 2.70
C GLU A 41 -22.45 -4.37 1.91
N LYS A 42 -22.18 -4.94 0.72
CA LYS A 42 -21.38 -4.23 -0.28
C LYS A 42 -22.25 -3.13 -0.90
N PRO A 43 -21.69 -1.98 -1.31
CA PRO A 43 -22.43 -1.03 -2.13
C PRO A 43 -22.99 -1.74 -3.36
N LEU A 44 -24.31 -1.69 -3.52
CA LEU A 44 -25.00 -2.30 -4.64
C LEU A 44 -24.64 -1.54 -5.92
N GLY A 45 -24.19 -2.23 -6.96
CA GLY A 45 -23.83 -1.65 -8.26
C GLY A 45 -24.52 -2.35 -9.44
N VAL A 46 -24.67 -1.64 -10.54
CA VAL A 46 -25.13 -2.19 -11.82
C VAL A 46 -24.03 -2.01 -12.86
N ILE A 47 -23.83 -3.00 -13.73
CA ILE A 47 -22.87 -2.94 -14.83
C ILE A 47 -23.59 -3.19 -16.16
N ALA A 48 -23.50 -2.25 -17.08
CA ALA A 48 -23.94 -2.32 -18.47
C ALA A 48 -22.75 -2.67 -19.40
N PRO A 49 -22.99 -3.08 -20.66
CA PRO A 49 -21.91 -3.18 -21.63
C PRO A 49 -21.45 -1.77 -22.06
N ASP A 50 -20.19 -1.63 -22.49
CA ASP A 50 -19.65 -0.35 -22.97
C ASP A 50 -20.46 0.21 -24.14
N ASP A 51 -20.26 1.49 -24.42
CA ASP A 51 -20.79 2.15 -25.61
C ASP A 51 -20.25 1.49 -26.89
N PHE A 52 -21.11 1.30 -27.89
CA PHE A 52 -20.71 0.68 -29.16
C PHE A 52 -21.46 1.23 -30.36
N GLU A 53 -20.85 1.05 -31.53
CA GLU A 53 -21.36 1.54 -32.79
C GLU A 53 -22.17 0.49 -33.56
N VAL A 54 -23.31 0.90 -34.11
CA VAL A 54 -24.18 0.07 -34.93
C VAL A 54 -24.70 0.84 -36.13
N LYS A 55 -25.00 0.13 -37.23
CA LYS A 55 -25.62 0.74 -38.41
C LYS A 55 -27.13 0.52 -38.45
N PRO A 56 -27.86 1.29 -39.26
CA PRO A 56 -29.29 1.04 -39.49
C PRO A 56 -29.54 -0.41 -39.94
N GLY A 57 -30.53 -1.06 -39.31
CA GLY A 57 -30.93 -2.45 -39.57
C GLY A 57 -30.23 -3.52 -38.72
N ASP A 58 -29.22 -3.17 -37.91
CA ASP A 58 -28.54 -4.13 -37.04
C ASP A 58 -29.43 -4.59 -35.87
N ALA A 59 -29.27 -5.86 -35.48
CA ALA A 59 -29.89 -6.41 -34.27
C ALA A 59 -28.92 -6.27 -33.10
N VAL A 60 -29.39 -5.65 -32.02
CA VAL A 60 -28.61 -5.30 -30.84
C VAL A 60 -29.15 -6.06 -29.63
N THR A 61 -28.26 -6.51 -28.74
CA THR A 61 -28.61 -7.06 -27.43
C THR A 61 -27.66 -6.48 -26.39
N LEU A 62 -28.22 -5.71 -25.47
CA LEU A 62 -27.55 -5.21 -24.28
C LEU A 62 -27.70 -6.24 -23.16
N SER A 63 -26.68 -6.41 -22.33
CA SER A 63 -26.69 -7.31 -21.17
C SER A 63 -26.14 -6.58 -19.96
N ALA A 64 -26.80 -6.70 -18.82
CA ALA A 64 -26.33 -6.08 -17.58
C ALA A 64 -26.29 -7.09 -16.42
N ARG A 65 -25.50 -6.79 -15.40
CA ARG A 65 -25.45 -7.56 -14.15
C ARG A 65 -25.47 -6.66 -12.92
N ILE A 66 -25.92 -7.20 -11.80
CA ILE A 66 -25.83 -6.57 -10.47
C ILE A 66 -24.56 -7.07 -9.79
N ILE A 67 -23.82 -6.18 -9.15
CA ILE A 67 -22.69 -6.50 -8.28
C ILE A 67 -23.02 -6.10 -6.83
N GLY A 68 -22.65 -6.94 -5.87
CA GLY A 68 -23.00 -6.79 -4.45
C GLY A 68 -23.87 -7.92 -3.88
N THR A 69 -24.16 -7.87 -2.58
CA THR A 69 -24.96 -8.87 -1.83
C THR A 69 -26.43 -8.49 -1.81
N ALA A 70 -27.26 -9.24 -2.53
CA ALA A 70 -28.69 -8.94 -2.67
C ALA A 70 -29.59 -10.18 -2.54
N ASN A 71 -30.55 -10.13 -1.60
CA ASN A 71 -31.58 -11.16 -1.46
C ASN A 71 -32.85 -10.76 -2.22
N GLY A 72 -32.93 -11.05 -3.53
CA GLY A 72 -34.17 -10.92 -4.31
C GLY A 72 -34.32 -9.66 -5.15
N GLU A 73 -33.21 -9.00 -5.47
CA GLU A 73 -33.15 -7.83 -6.35
C GLU A 73 -33.11 -8.22 -7.83
N THR A 74 -33.59 -7.34 -8.71
CA THR A 74 -33.69 -7.58 -10.17
C THR A 74 -33.32 -6.32 -10.97
N LEU A 75 -33.13 -6.42 -12.28
CA LEU A 75 -32.77 -5.26 -13.11
C LEU A 75 -33.96 -4.71 -13.91
N LYS A 76 -33.92 -3.39 -14.16
CA LYS A 76 -34.88 -2.69 -15.03
C LYS A 76 -34.16 -1.84 -16.06
N TRP A 77 -34.41 -2.13 -17.34
CA TRP A 77 -33.99 -1.30 -18.46
C TRP A 77 -34.94 -0.12 -18.70
N GLU A 78 -34.38 1.04 -19.00
CA GLU A 78 -35.06 2.25 -19.45
C GLU A 78 -34.26 2.88 -20.59
N GLN A 79 -34.92 3.23 -21.71
CA GLN A 79 -34.28 4.09 -22.71
C GLN A 79 -34.51 5.55 -22.29
N PHE A 80 -33.45 6.34 -22.15
CA PHE A 80 -33.53 7.74 -21.73
C PHE A 80 -33.18 8.74 -22.84
N GLN A 81 -32.53 8.30 -23.93
CA GLN A 81 -32.09 9.17 -25.02
C GLN A 81 -32.29 8.51 -26.39
N GLY A 82 -32.53 9.34 -27.41
CA GLY A 82 -32.64 8.94 -28.82
C GLY A 82 -34.05 8.61 -29.31
N GLU A 83 -34.15 8.05 -30.52
CA GLU A 83 -35.43 7.61 -31.09
C GLU A 83 -35.97 6.43 -30.29
N SER A 84 -37.25 6.46 -29.92
CA SER A 84 -37.85 5.44 -29.06
C SER A 84 -37.90 4.07 -29.77
N LEU A 85 -37.38 3.04 -29.09
CA LEU A 85 -37.30 1.68 -29.60
C LEU A 85 -38.21 0.72 -28.82
N ASP A 86 -38.72 -0.31 -29.50
CA ASP A 86 -39.39 -1.44 -28.85
C ASP A 86 -38.33 -2.41 -28.30
N LEU A 87 -38.03 -2.30 -27.00
CA LEU A 87 -37.10 -3.17 -26.30
C LEU A 87 -37.74 -4.52 -25.95
N ASN A 88 -37.08 -5.62 -26.31
CA ASN A 88 -37.40 -6.97 -25.85
C ASN A 88 -36.53 -7.29 -24.63
N ILE A 89 -37.10 -7.23 -23.42
CA ILE A 89 -36.39 -7.47 -22.15
C ILE A 89 -36.54 -8.94 -21.74
N ASP A 90 -35.42 -9.61 -21.50
CA ASP A 90 -35.35 -10.93 -20.87
C ASP A 90 -34.78 -10.78 -19.44
N THR A 91 -35.65 -11.01 -18.47
CA THR A 91 -35.35 -10.87 -17.03
C THR A 91 -34.58 -12.06 -16.45
N GLU A 92 -34.51 -13.22 -17.13
CA GLU A 92 -33.72 -14.36 -16.64
C GLU A 92 -32.24 -14.20 -17.00
N SER A 93 -31.95 -13.58 -18.14
CA SER A 93 -30.60 -13.29 -18.62
C SER A 93 -30.17 -11.83 -18.45
N ASN A 94 -31.04 -10.98 -17.89
CA ASN A 94 -30.85 -9.53 -17.72
C ASN A 94 -30.44 -8.80 -19.01
N THR A 95 -31.09 -9.15 -20.12
CA THR A 95 -30.79 -8.58 -21.44
C THR A 95 -31.92 -7.74 -22.01
N ALA A 96 -31.57 -6.75 -22.83
CA ALA A 96 -32.49 -5.95 -23.63
C ALA A 96 -32.09 -6.00 -25.11
N SER A 97 -32.96 -6.55 -25.97
CA SER A 97 -32.70 -6.67 -27.41
C SER A 97 -33.59 -5.77 -28.25
N PHE A 98 -33.06 -5.23 -29.34
CA PHE A 98 -33.79 -4.39 -30.30
C PHE A 98 -33.17 -4.43 -31.70
N THR A 99 -33.80 -3.77 -32.67
CA THR A 99 -33.24 -3.58 -34.02
C THR A 99 -33.20 -2.10 -34.35
N ILE A 100 -32.07 -1.62 -34.87
CA ILE A 100 -31.90 -0.23 -35.26
C ILE A 100 -32.81 0.08 -36.46
N PRO A 101 -33.72 1.05 -36.38
CA PRO A 101 -34.58 1.39 -37.50
C PRO A 101 -33.77 1.87 -38.71
N ASP A 102 -34.14 1.41 -39.91
CA ASP A 102 -33.55 1.90 -41.17
C ASP A 102 -33.69 3.44 -41.34
N SER A 103 -34.61 4.07 -40.60
CA SER A 103 -34.83 5.52 -40.59
C SER A 103 -33.85 6.30 -39.71
N LEU A 104 -33.22 5.66 -38.73
CA LEU A 104 -32.27 6.28 -37.82
C LEU A 104 -30.88 6.23 -38.46
N VAL A 105 -30.62 7.16 -39.39
CA VAL A 105 -29.38 7.16 -40.20
C VAL A 105 -28.15 7.44 -39.34
N SER A 106 -28.25 8.33 -38.37
CA SER A 106 -27.25 8.53 -37.31
C SER A 106 -27.90 9.12 -36.07
N GLY A 107 -27.31 8.87 -34.91
CA GLY A 107 -27.80 9.37 -33.63
C GLY A 107 -27.30 8.55 -32.46
N LEU A 108 -27.61 9.02 -31.26
CA LEU A 108 -27.20 8.39 -30.01
C LEU A 108 -28.44 7.84 -29.31
N LEU A 109 -28.35 6.59 -28.85
CA LEU A 109 -29.40 5.90 -28.11
C LEU A 109 -28.90 5.59 -26.71
N GLY A 110 -29.36 6.33 -25.71
CA GLY A 110 -28.98 6.11 -24.31
C GLY A 110 -29.95 5.19 -23.60
N PHE A 111 -29.42 4.17 -22.95
CA PHE A 111 -30.14 3.22 -22.10
C PHE A 111 -29.56 3.27 -20.70
N ARG A 112 -30.47 3.24 -19.73
CA ARG A 112 -30.15 3.20 -18.32
C ARG A 112 -30.68 1.92 -17.74
N ILE A 113 -29.91 1.29 -16.88
CA ILE A 113 -30.28 0.07 -16.19
C ILE A 113 -30.26 0.34 -14.69
N TYR A 114 -31.39 0.12 -14.04
CA TYR A 114 -31.51 0.28 -12.59
C TYR A 114 -31.51 -1.07 -11.89
N ALA A 115 -30.90 -1.12 -10.71
CA ALA A 115 -31.20 -2.17 -9.75
C ALA A 115 -32.57 -1.91 -9.12
N LEU A 116 -33.34 -2.97 -8.92
CA LEU A 116 -34.61 -2.96 -8.22
C LEU A 116 -34.50 -3.76 -6.93
N ASP A 117 -35.01 -3.20 -5.85
CA ASP A 117 -35.12 -3.85 -4.56
C ASP A 117 -36.12 -5.03 -4.57
N VAL A 118 -36.24 -5.72 -3.44
CA VAL A 118 -37.20 -6.83 -3.25
C VAL A 118 -38.68 -6.46 -3.44
N ASN A 119 -39.01 -5.16 -3.42
CA ASN A 119 -40.35 -4.64 -3.62
C ASN A 119 -40.59 -4.21 -5.08
N GLY A 120 -39.53 -4.18 -5.91
CA GLY A 120 -39.56 -3.73 -7.30
C GLY A 120 -39.39 -2.22 -7.46
N ASP A 121 -38.92 -1.51 -6.44
CA ASP A 121 -38.57 -0.09 -6.48
C ASP A 121 -37.08 0.08 -6.81
N VAL A 122 -36.67 1.24 -7.37
CA VAL A 122 -35.24 1.49 -7.70
C VAL A 122 -34.41 1.45 -6.42
N ALA A 123 -33.40 0.57 -6.39
CA ALA A 123 -32.50 0.43 -5.28
C ALA A 123 -31.62 1.68 -5.13
N VAL A 124 -31.23 1.97 -3.89
CA VAL A 124 -30.36 3.08 -3.55
C VAL A 124 -29.15 2.56 -2.77
N ASP A 125 -28.00 3.19 -2.97
CA ASP A 125 -26.79 2.88 -2.23
C ASP A 125 -26.83 3.43 -0.78
N GLU A 126 -25.75 3.22 -0.03
CA GLU A 126 -25.62 3.69 1.36
C GLU A 126 -25.72 5.22 1.49
N SER A 127 -25.43 5.96 0.42
CA SER A 127 -25.54 7.42 0.33
C SER A 127 -26.96 7.89 -0.04
N GLY A 128 -27.86 6.95 -0.39
CA GLY A 128 -29.23 7.22 -0.80
C GLY A 128 -29.37 7.58 -2.27
N ASP A 129 -28.31 7.40 -3.07
CA ASP A 129 -28.31 7.64 -4.51
C ASP A 129 -28.83 6.43 -5.27
N GLN A 130 -29.49 6.66 -6.40
CA GLN A 130 -30.06 5.58 -7.20
C GLN A 130 -28.97 4.73 -7.81
N VAL A 131 -29.08 3.41 -7.64
CA VAL A 131 -28.16 2.46 -8.27
C VAL A 131 -28.59 2.23 -9.71
N PHE A 132 -27.83 2.80 -10.64
CA PHE A 132 -28.00 2.58 -12.07
C PHE A 132 -26.68 2.63 -12.82
N ASP A 133 -26.70 2.13 -14.05
CA ASP A 133 -25.63 2.31 -15.03
C ASP A 133 -26.21 2.75 -16.38
N GLU A 134 -25.39 3.31 -17.26
CA GLU A 134 -25.77 3.80 -18.58
C GLU A 134 -24.95 3.16 -19.69
N VAL A 135 -25.59 2.95 -20.84
CA VAL A 135 -24.93 2.56 -22.08
C VAL A 135 -25.51 3.39 -23.22
N GLU A 136 -24.62 3.98 -24.01
CA GLU A 136 -24.94 4.70 -25.22
C GLU A 136 -24.61 3.85 -26.46
N VAL A 137 -25.63 3.63 -27.29
CA VAL A 137 -25.45 2.99 -28.59
C VAL A 137 -25.38 4.07 -29.65
N THR A 138 -24.19 4.25 -30.22
CA THR A 138 -23.98 5.20 -31.31
C THR A 138 -24.45 4.56 -32.63
N VAL A 139 -25.54 5.07 -33.16
CA VAL A 139 -25.95 4.77 -34.53
C VAL A 139 -25.14 5.66 -35.46
N PHE A 140 -24.28 5.04 -36.26
CA PHE A 140 -23.47 5.77 -37.22
C PHE A 140 -24.11 5.72 -38.61
N ASP A 141 -23.94 6.81 -39.35
CA ASP A 141 -24.25 6.83 -40.76
C ASP A 141 -23.21 5.98 -41.48
N PRO A 142 -23.59 4.91 -42.21
CA PRO A 142 -22.63 4.16 -43.03
C PRO A 142 -21.85 5.05 -44.00
N ASP A 143 -22.40 6.19 -44.41
CA ASP A 143 -21.71 7.18 -45.25
C ASP A 143 -20.66 8.02 -44.48
N SER A 144 -20.64 7.96 -43.14
CA SER A 144 -19.66 8.63 -42.27
C SER A 144 -18.43 7.78 -41.93
N VAL A 145 -18.46 6.49 -42.27
CA VAL A 145 -17.31 5.59 -42.12
C VAL A 145 -16.21 6.03 -43.09
N LEU A 146 -15.02 6.30 -42.55
CA LEU A 146 -13.85 6.55 -43.37
C LEU A 146 -13.22 5.21 -43.73
N GLN A 147 -13.49 4.74 -44.96
CA GLN A 147 -12.81 3.59 -45.54
C GLN A 147 -11.53 4.04 -46.23
N LEU A 148 -10.39 3.40 -45.91
CA LEU A 148 -9.11 3.62 -46.58
C LEU A 148 -8.64 2.30 -47.19
N ASP A 149 -8.52 2.26 -48.51
CA ASP A 149 -8.20 1.03 -49.24
C ASP A 149 -6.69 0.91 -49.49
N SER A 150 -6.17 -0.31 -49.43
CA SER A 150 -4.75 -0.59 -49.70
C SER A 150 -4.33 -0.19 -51.13
N GLY A 151 -5.30 -0.13 -52.06
CA GLY A 151 -5.11 0.33 -53.44
C GLY A 151 -5.15 1.85 -53.64
N ASP A 152 -5.43 2.64 -52.61
CA ASP A 152 -5.53 4.10 -52.73
C ASP A 152 -4.17 4.76 -53.03
N ALA A 153 -4.20 5.86 -53.78
CA ALA A 153 -2.98 6.58 -54.16
C ALA A 153 -2.25 7.25 -52.98
N SER A 154 -2.95 7.46 -51.86
CA SER A 154 -2.40 7.99 -50.61
C SER A 154 -1.75 6.90 -49.74
N THR A 155 -2.05 5.63 -49.99
CA THR A 155 -1.53 4.51 -49.21
C THR A 155 -0.03 4.37 -49.41
N ILE A 156 0.70 4.18 -48.31
CA ILE A 156 2.15 4.04 -48.27
C ILE A 156 2.49 2.56 -48.23
N LEU A 157 3.09 2.05 -49.31
CA LEU A 157 3.51 0.65 -49.38
C LEU A 157 5.00 0.54 -49.05
N THR A 158 5.32 -0.17 -47.97
CA THR A 158 6.70 -0.47 -47.58
C THR A 158 7.02 -1.90 -48.01
N GLY A 159 7.65 -2.05 -49.18
CA GLY A 159 8.10 -3.36 -49.69
C GLY A 159 6.99 -4.31 -50.18
N VAL A 160 5.73 -4.07 -49.83
CA VAL A 160 4.57 -4.88 -50.26
C VAL A 160 4.10 -4.52 -51.68
N GLU A 161 3.70 -5.53 -52.45
CA GLU A 161 3.08 -5.36 -53.77
C GLU A 161 1.54 -5.41 -53.67
N LEU A 162 0.84 -4.80 -54.63
CA LEU A 162 -0.60 -4.92 -54.76
C LEU A 162 -0.95 -5.98 -55.81
N VAL A 163 -2.03 -6.71 -55.58
CA VAL A 163 -2.59 -7.69 -56.52
C VAL A 163 -4.01 -7.30 -56.93
N THR A 164 -4.33 -7.59 -58.18
CA THR A 164 -5.59 -7.23 -58.84
C THR A 164 -6.30 -8.46 -59.41
N GLU A 165 -7.57 -8.30 -59.79
CA GLU A 165 -8.37 -9.41 -60.29
C GLU A 165 -7.71 -10.14 -61.48
N GLY A 166 -7.40 -11.43 -61.27
CA GLY A 166 -6.77 -12.30 -62.27
C GLY A 166 -5.29 -12.58 -62.04
N GLU A 167 -4.67 -11.94 -61.05
CA GLU A 167 -3.29 -12.20 -60.63
C GLU A 167 -3.21 -13.34 -59.60
N GLU A 168 -2.02 -13.95 -59.48
CA GLU A 168 -1.74 -14.95 -58.45
C GLU A 168 -1.86 -14.28 -57.07
N LEU A 169 -2.44 -14.97 -56.08
CA LEU A 169 -2.76 -14.46 -54.73
C LEU A 169 -3.99 -13.53 -54.61
N TYR A 170 -4.69 -13.21 -55.69
CA TYR A 170 -5.92 -12.40 -55.60
C TYR A 170 -7.08 -13.14 -54.91
N ILE A 171 -7.70 -12.53 -53.89
CA ILE A 171 -8.91 -13.01 -53.22
C ILE A 171 -10.11 -12.21 -53.74
N GLN A 172 -11.12 -12.91 -54.29
CA GLN A 172 -12.33 -12.24 -54.78
C GLN A 172 -13.07 -11.48 -53.67
N GLY A 173 -13.62 -10.32 -54.01
CA GLY A 173 -14.38 -9.47 -53.09
C GLY A 173 -13.56 -8.40 -52.38
N ALA A 174 -12.33 -8.15 -52.84
CA ALA A 174 -11.51 -7.00 -52.44
C ALA A 174 -12.18 -5.68 -52.83
N ASN A 175 -12.03 -4.66 -52.00
CA ASN A 175 -12.52 -3.32 -52.29
C ASN A 175 -11.81 -2.78 -53.53
N ASN A 176 -12.58 -2.17 -54.43
CA ASN A 176 -12.08 -1.64 -55.70
C ASN A 176 -11.30 -2.64 -56.59
N GLY A 177 -11.34 -3.94 -56.28
CA GLY A 177 -10.66 -5.01 -57.01
C GLY A 177 -9.15 -5.06 -56.81
N VAL A 178 -8.62 -4.46 -55.74
CA VAL A 178 -7.18 -4.39 -55.43
C VAL A 178 -6.96 -4.65 -53.94
N HIS A 179 -5.95 -5.45 -53.60
CA HIS A 179 -5.50 -5.61 -52.21
C HIS A 179 -4.01 -5.90 -52.14
N THR A 180 -3.40 -5.95 -50.95
CA THR A 180 -1.98 -6.33 -50.83
C THR A 180 -1.74 -7.80 -51.21
N ALA A 181 -0.57 -8.10 -51.76
CA ALA A 181 0.01 -9.44 -51.70
C ALA A 181 0.28 -9.85 -50.23
N ASP A 182 0.82 -11.05 -50.02
CA ASP A 182 1.24 -11.46 -48.67
C ASP A 182 2.24 -10.43 -48.11
N ILE A 183 1.91 -9.85 -46.95
CA ILE A 183 2.84 -9.00 -46.19
C ILE A 183 3.91 -9.92 -45.60
N GLU A 184 5.14 -9.84 -46.10
CA GLU A 184 6.28 -10.62 -45.60
C GLU A 184 7.06 -9.86 -44.51
N PRO A 185 7.95 -10.51 -43.74
CA PRO A 185 8.75 -9.83 -42.73
C PRO A 185 9.46 -8.57 -43.24
N GLY A 186 9.26 -7.44 -42.56
CA GLY A 186 9.79 -6.12 -42.94
C GLY A 186 8.94 -5.36 -43.96
N MET A 187 7.78 -5.88 -44.35
CA MET A 187 6.80 -5.19 -45.19
C MET A 187 5.65 -4.62 -44.36
N SER A 188 5.05 -3.53 -44.85
CA SER A 188 3.85 -2.94 -44.24
C SER A 188 3.04 -2.10 -45.23
N VAL A 189 1.79 -1.84 -44.87
CA VAL A 189 0.89 -0.90 -45.55
C VAL A 189 0.48 0.21 -44.57
N GLY A 190 0.78 1.46 -44.91
CA GLY A 190 0.45 2.65 -44.12
C GLY A 190 -0.70 3.44 -44.73
N PHE A 191 -1.66 3.82 -43.90
CA PHE A 191 -2.85 4.58 -44.24
C PHE A 191 -2.78 5.96 -43.58
N PRO A 192 -2.43 7.01 -44.34
CA PRO A 192 -2.53 8.38 -43.82
C PRO A 192 -3.98 8.72 -43.53
N VAL A 193 -4.28 9.10 -42.29
CA VAL A 193 -5.63 9.42 -41.84
C VAL A 193 -5.80 10.93 -41.83
N ASN A 194 -6.80 11.40 -42.59
CA ASN A 194 -7.23 12.79 -42.59
C ASN A 194 -8.69 12.86 -42.12
N ALA A 195 -8.86 12.62 -40.82
CA ALA A 195 -10.15 12.65 -40.13
C ALA A 195 -10.19 13.84 -39.16
N THR A 196 -11.37 14.11 -38.58
CA THR A 196 -11.48 15.14 -37.52
C THR A 196 -10.83 14.59 -36.26
N PRO A 197 -10.10 15.39 -35.46
CA PRO A 197 -9.57 14.89 -34.21
C PRO A 197 -10.68 14.38 -33.28
N GLY A 198 -10.44 13.25 -32.63
CA GLY A 198 -11.41 12.54 -31.80
C GLY A 198 -11.24 11.02 -31.84
N PHE A 199 -12.17 10.30 -31.25
CA PHE A 199 -12.11 8.85 -31.09
C PHE A 199 -12.80 8.11 -32.23
N TYR A 200 -12.22 6.99 -32.65
CA TYR A 200 -12.72 6.16 -33.74
C TYR A 200 -12.58 4.68 -33.41
N THR A 201 -13.64 3.90 -33.62
CA THR A 201 -13.49 2.45 -33.72
C THR A 201 -12.73 2.12 -35.01
N LEU A 202 -11.56 1.52 -34.87
CA LEU A 202 -10.72 1.06 -35.97
C LEU A 202 -10.99 -0.42 -36.27
N ASN A 203 -11.24 -0.75 -37.53
CA ASN A 203 -11.28 -2.13 -38.01
C ASN A 203 -10.29 -2.36 -39.14
N VAL A 204 -9.76 -3.57 -39.22
CA VAL A 204 -8.91 -4.04 -40.32
C VAL A 204 -9.64 -5.11 -41.12
N ARG A 205 -9.73 -4.92 -42.44
CA ARG A 205 -10.26 -5.93 -43.36
C ARG A 205 -9.11 -6.74 -43.95
N TYR A 206 -9.05 -8.02 -43.59
CA TYR A 206 -7.93 -8.91 -43.91
C TYR A 206 -8.38 -10.20 -44.60
N GLY A 207 -7.44 -10.85 -45.26
CA GLY A 207 -7.68 -12.09 -45.99
C GLY A 207 -6.52 -13.07 -45.84
N LEU A 208 -6.85 -14.31 -45.48
CA LEU A 208 -5.91 -15.42 -45.36
C LEU A 208 -6.46 -16.65 -46.10
N PRO A 209 -5.68 -17.29 -46.99
CA PRO A 209 -6.05 -18.60 -47.54
C PRO A 209 -6.25 -19.63 -46.42
N SER A 210 -7.26 -20.50 -46.55
CA SER A 210 -7.64 -21.47 -45.51
C SER A 210 -6.54 -22.48 -45.13
N ASP A 211 -5.49 -22.61 -45.93
CA ASP A 211 -4.36 -23.52 -45.73
C ASP A 211 -3.14 -22.87 -45.05
N TYR A 212 -3.18 -21.56 -44.78
CA TYR A 212 -2.07 -20.84 -44.15
C TYR A 212 -2.00 -21.05 -42.62
N GLY A 213 -3.12 -21.41 -41.98
CA GLY A 213 -3.26 -21.36 -40.52
C GLY A 213 -3.31 -19.91 -39.98
N GLY A 214 -3.72 -19.74 -38.73
CA GLY A 214 -3.80 -18.43 -38.07
C GLY A 214 -2.47 -17.66 -38.12
N LYS A 215 -2.55 -16.33 -38.11
CA LYS A 215 -1.41 -15.40 -38.05
C LYS A 215 -1.67 -14.33 -37.01
N VAL A 216 -0.61 -13.65 -36.58
CA VAL A 216 -0.69 -12.44 -35.77
C VAL A 216 -0.26 -11.26 -36.63
N ALA A 217 -1.08 -10.21 -36.70
CA ALA A 217 -0.75 -8.96 -37.37
C ALA A 217 -0.50 -7.86 -36.34
N ALA A 218 0.42 -6.95 -36.68
CA ALA A 218 0.63 -5.73 -35.92
C ALA A 218 -0.07 -4.56 -36.62
N VAL A 219 -0.80 -3.77 -35.85
CA VAL A 219 -1.46 -2.52 -36.28
C VAL A 219 -0.88 -1.40 -35.44
N ASP A 220 -0.07 -0.55 -36.04
CA ASP A 220 0.48 0.64 -35.43
C ASP A 220 -0.46 1.84 -35.68
N VAL A 221 -0.83 2.55 -34.62
CA VAL A 221 -1.59 3.79 -34.70
C VAL A 221 -0.74 4.89 -34.08
N ASN A 222 -0.16 5.76 -34.91
CA ASN A 222 0.69 6.86 -34.45
C ASN A 222 1.87 6.43 -33.54
N GLY A 223 2.44 5.23 -33.74
CA GLY A 223 3.51 4.69 -32.90
C GLY A 223 3.03 3.74 -31.79
N PHE A 224 1.72 3.49 -31.68
CA PHE A 224 1.14 2.55 -30.73
C PHE A 224 0.73 1.24 -31.42
N GLU A 225 1.39 0.13 -31.07
CA GLU A 225 1.19 -1.16 -31.73
C GLU A 225 0.11 -2.02 -31.04
N TYR A 226 -0.80 -2.58 -31.83
CA TYR A 226 -1.81 -3.55 -31.43
C TYR A 226 -1.54 -4.89 -32.13
N LEU A 227 -1.48 -5.99 -31.37
CA LEU A 227 -1.31 -7.34 -31.92
C LEU A 227 -2.65 -8.06 -32.04
N LEU A 228 -2.97 -8.55 -33.24
CA LEU A 228 -4.28 -9.13 -33.57
C LEU A 228 -4.15 -10.52 -34.18
N GLU A 229 -4.92 -11.48 -33.68
CA GLU A 229 -4.98 -12.82 -34.28
C GLU A 229 -5.92 -12.84 -35.50
N PHE A 230 -5.35 -13.16 -36.66
CA PHE A 230 -6.04 -13.29 -37.94
C PHE A 230 -6.30 -14.76 -38.26
N ASN A 231 -7.58 -15.08 -38.45
CA ASN A 231 -8.04 -16.43 -38.73
C ASN A 231 -7.93 -16.78 -40.22
N ALA A 232 -7.46 -17.99 -40.54
CA ALA A 232 -7.37 -18.48 -41.91
C ALA A 232 -8.72 -19.03 -42.42
N THR A 233 -9.67 -18.15 -42.72
CA THR A 233 -11.02 -18.56 -43.16
C THR A 233 -11.14 -18.79 -44.67
N GLY A 234 -10.18 -18.29 -45.46
CA GLY A 234 -10.21 -18.35 -46.92
C GLY A 234 -11.14 -17.32 -47.57
N GLN A 235 -11.71 -16.38 -46.80
CA GLN A 235 -12.54 -15.27 -47.25
C GLN A 235 -12.01 -13.94 -46.67
N TRP A 236 -12.62 -12.83 -47.04
CA TRP A 236 -12.37 -11.53 -46.38
C TRP A 236 -13.10 -11.50 -45.04
N GLU A 237 -12.35 -11.24 -43.98
CA GLU A 237 -12.87 -11.01 -42.63
C GLU A 237 -12.57 -9.57 -42.23
N GLU A 238 -13.33 -9.09 -41.25
CA GLU A 238 -13.09 -7.80 -40.61
C GLU A 238 -12.88 -8.05 -39.12
N ILE A 239 -11.86 -7.41 -38.55
CA ILE A 239 -11.55 -7.51 -37.12
C ILE A 239 -11.43 -6.12 -36.53
N ARG A 240 -12.08 -5.92 -35.38
CA ARG A 240 -11.99 -4.70 -34.59
C ARG A 240 -10.63 -4.67 -33.90
N VAL A 241 -9.93 -3.55 -34.04
CA VAL A 241 -8.66 -3.26 -33.34
C VAL A 241 -8.97 -2.69 -31.96
N GLY A 242 -9.92 -1.75 -31.90
CA GLY A 242 -10.34 -1.04 -30.69
C GLY A 242 -10.80 0.37 -31.03
N VAL A 243 -11.15 1.16 -30.00
CA VAL A 243 -11.30 2.62 -30.13
C VAL A 243 -9.91 3.24 -30.07
N VAL A 244 -9.57 4.07 -31.06
CA VAL A 244 -8.28 4.73 -31.20
C VAL A 244 -8.47 6.24 -31.29
N GLU A 245 -7.52 7.00 -30.75
CA GLU A 245 -7.53 8.46 -30.85
C GLU A 245 -6.88 8.91 -32.16
N ILE A 246 -7.58 9.76 -32.91
CA ILE A 246 -7.02 10.53 -34.01
C ILE A 246 -6.75 11.94 -33.48
N THR A 247 -5.48 12.35 -33.49
CA THR A 247 -5.04 13.62 -32.89
C THR A 247 -5.05 14.76 -33.92
N GLU A 248 -4.89 16.00 -33.46
CA GLU A 248 -4.71 17.13 -34.37
C GLU A 248 -3.35 17.03 -35.10
N GLY A 249 -3.39 16.84 -36.42
CA GLY A 249 -2.19 16.82 -37.26
C GLY A 249 -2.13 15.62 -38.19
N ASP A 250 -0.89 15.24 -38.57
CA ASP A 250 -0.64 14.09 -39.43
C ASP A 250 -0.80 12.80 -38.60
N ASN A 251 -1.75 11.94 -39.00
CA ASN A 251 -1.97 10.63 -38.38
C ASN A 251 -1.65 9.52 -39.39
N LEU A 252 -1.00 8.45 -38.94
CA LEU A 252 -0.65 7.30 -39.77
C LEU A 252 -1.02 6.01 -39.05
N ILE A 253 -1.85 5.19 -39.70
CA ILE A 253 -2.15 3.83 -39.25
C ILE A 253 -1.39 2.86 -40.14
N THR A 254 -0.53 2.02 -39.57
CA THR A 254 0.29 1.06 -40.33
C THR A 254 -0.09 -0.36 -39.97
N VAL A 255 -0.31 -1.21 -40.97
CA VAL A 255 -0.54 -2.64 -40.77
C VAL A 255 0.62 -3.42 -41.37
N GLY A 256 1.32 -4.19 -40.55
CA GLY A 256 2.47 -5.02 -40.95
C GLY A 256 3.34 -5.37 -39.76
N GLY A 257 3.91 -6.57 -39.74
CA GLY A 257 4.61 -7.12 -38.56
C GLY A 257 3.96 -8.40 -38.02
N GLY A 258 4.26 -8.75 -36.76
CA GLY A 258 3.81 -10.00 -36.14
C GLY A 258 4.30 -11.25 -36.88
N TRP A 259 3.43 -12.25 -37.05
CA TRP A 259 3.77 -13.52 -37.73
C TRP A 259 3.69 -13.43 -39.27
N ASN A 260 3.34 -12.25 -39.81
CA ASN A 260 3.32 -11.93 -41.25
C ASN A 260 2.47 -12.91 -42.10
N TYR A 261 2.64 -12.92 -43.42
CA TYR A 261 1.96 -13.78 -44.38
C TYR A 261 0.42 -13.67 -44.38
N TYR A 262 -0.09 -12.46 -44.23
CA TYR A 262 -1.50 -12.10 -44.37
C TYR A 262 -1.67 -10.99 -45.42
N ARG A 263 -2.91 -10.78 -45.87
CA ARG A 263 -3.26 -9.76 -46.88
C ARG A 263 -4.21 -8.75 -46.29
N ILE A 264 -4.01 -7.49 -46.63
CA ILE A 264 -4.84 -6.38 -46.18
C ILE A 264 -5.57 -5.81 -47.38
N ASP A 265 -6.89 -5.70 -47.24
CA ASP A 265 -7.73 -5.02 -48.23
C ASP A 265 -7.84 -3.54 -47.88
N SER A 266 -8.24 -3.23 -46.65
CA SER A 266 -8.57 -1.88 -46.21
C SER A 266 -8.62 -1.75 -44.68
N ILE A 267 -8.68 -0.52 -44.19
CA ILE A 267 -9.09 -0.19 -42.82
C ILE A 267 -10.36 0.65 -42.84
N SER A 268 -11.15 0.58 -41.77
CA SER A 268 -12.30 1.46 -41.56
C SER A 268 -12.21 2.17 -40.21
N LEU A 269 -12.54 3.46 -40.22
CA LEU A 269 -12.62 4.30 -39.02
C LEU A 269 -14.08 4.75 -38.87
N ILE A 270 -14.70 4.36 -37.77
CA ILE A 270 -16.07 4.71 -37.41
C ILE A 270 -15.99 5.72 -36.26
N PRO A 271 -16.55 6.94 -36.38
CA PRO A 271 -16.58 7.88 -35.26
C PRO A 271 -17.17 7.21 -34.01
N SER A 272 -16.46 7.33 -32.89
CA SER A 272 -16.77 6.72 -31.60
C SER A 272 -16.83 7.77 -30.51
N ALA A 273 -17.53 7.47 -29.42
CA ALA A 273 -17.32 8.19 -28.17
C ALA A 273 -15.92 7.92 -27.61
N GLU A 274 -15.48 8.78 -26.71
CA GLU A 274 -14.32 8.50 -25.85
C GLU A 274 -14.62 7.24 -25.01
N PRO A 275 -13.67 6.28 -24.90
CA PRO A 275 -13.87 5.12 -24.04
C PRO A 275 -14.14 5.56 -22.58
N PRO A 276 -15.05 4.88 -21.86
CA PRO A 276 -15.22 5.15 -20.43
C PRO A 276 -13.92 4.86 -19.67
N GLU A 277 -13.65 5.66 -18.63
CA GLU A 277 -12.49 5.43 -17.76
C GLU A 277 -12.59 4.07 -17.06
N ALA A 278 -11.44 3.43 -16.86
CA ALA A 278 -11.36 2.18 -16.12
C ALA A 278 -11.87 2.36 -14.69
N LEU A 279 -12.71 1.43 -14.23
CA LEU A 279 -13.25 1.50 -12.88
C LEU A 279 -12.24 0.94 -11.90
N ASN A 280 -12.05 1.66 -10.78
CA ASN A 280 -11.26 1.12 -9.69
C ASN A 280 -11.94 -0.12 -9.09
N VAL A 281 -11.15 -1.00 -8.48
CA VAL A 281 -11.60 -2.27 -7.90
C VAL A 281 -11.47 -2.16 -6.39
N GLY A 282 -12.55 -2.43 -5.66
CA GLY A 282 -12.53 -2.40 -4.19
C GLY A 282 -11.57 -3.44 -3.57
N PRO A 283 -11.20 -3.26 -2.30
CA PRO A 283 -10.19 -4.06 -1.61
C PRO A 283 -10.73 -5.40 -1.08
N GLU A 284 -11.91 -5.84 -1.53
CA GLU A 284 -12.55 -7.01 -0.94
C GLU A 284 -11.95 -8.32 -1.46
N LEU A 285 -11.56 -9.16 -0.52
CA LEU A 285 -11.06 -10.50 -0.80
C LEU A 285 -12.20 -11.52 -0.89
N VAL A 286 -11.97 -12.60 -1.64
CA VAL A 286 -12.93 -13.71 -1.78
C VAL A 286 -13.04 -14.60 -0.53
N THR A 287 -12.16 -14.39 0.44
CA THR A 287 -12.07 -15.15 1.70
C THR A 287 -12.09 -14.23 2.92
N GLU A 288 -12.40 -14.79 4.08
CA GLU A 288 -12.16 -14.13 5.36
C GLU A 288 -10.65 -14.08 5.62
N ALA A 289 -10.05 -12.92 5.37
CA ALA A 289 -8.60 -12.73 5.41
C ALA A 289 -8.12 -12.08 6.72
N SER A 290 -6.84 -12.30 7.02
CA SER A 290 -6.07 -11.61 8.06
C SER A 290 -6.00 -10.10 7.79
N GLN A 291 -5.73 -9.29 8.82
CA GLN A 291 -5.66 -7.84 8.67
C GLN A 291 -4.56 -7.43 7.70
N GLU A 292 -3.39 -8.07 7.78
CA GLU A 292 -2.25 -7.80 6.92
C GLU A 292 -2.55 -8.08 5.44
N THR A 293 -3.43 -9.05 5.16
CA THR A 293 -3.87 -9.36 3.79
C THR A 293 -4.92 -8.37 3.29
N LYS A 294 -5.81 -7.91 4.18
CA LYS A 294 -6.74 -6.82 3.87
C LYS A 294 -5.99 -5.52 3.59
N ASP A 295 -4.97 -5.21 4.38
CA ASP A 295 -4.11 -4.04 4.19
C ASP A 295 -3.34 -4.11 2.86
N LEU A 296 -2.81 -5.29 2.52
CA LEU A 296 -2.20 -5.51 1.20
C LEU A 296 -3.22 -5.26 0.07
N MET A 297 -4.42 -5.81 0.19
CA MET A 297 -5.45 -5.66 -0.86
C MET A 297 -5.95 -4.21 -0.96
N GLN A 298 -6.06 -3.49 0.18
CA GLN A 298 -6.32 -2.05 0.24
C GLN A 298 -5.25 -1.27 -0.53
N PHE A 299 -3.97 -1.53 -0.26
CA PHE A 299 -2.88 -0.87 -0.94
C PHE A 299 -2.88 -1.15 -2.45
N LEU A 300 -3.14 -2.39 -2.86
CA LEU A 300 -3.23 -2.75 -4.29
C LEU A 300 -4.42 -2.06 -4.98
N SER A 301 -5.56 -1.97 -4.31
CA SER A 301 -6.77 -1.26 -4.78
C SER A 301 -6.52 0.25 -4.94
N GLU A 302 -5.82 0.88 -3.99
CA GLU A 302 -5.46 2.30 -4.06
C GLU A 302 -4.40 2.59 -5.15
N SER A 303 -3.49 1.64 -5.37
CA SER A 303 -2.46 1.75 -6.40
C SER A 303 -2.99 1.43 -7.81
N TYR A 304 -4.10 0.69 -7.91
CA TYR A 304 -4.64 0.25 -9.19
C TYR A 304 -5.07 1.45 -10.04
N LEU A 305 -4.67 1.45 -11.32
CA LEU A 305 -4.89 2.55 -12.27
C LEU A 305 -4.17 3.87 -11.91
N THR A 306 -3.34 3.91 -10.87
CA THR A 306 -2.52 5.10 -10.52
C THR A 306 -1.02 4.83 -10.67
N SER A 307 -0.55 3.64 -10.31
CA SER A 307 0.82 3.18 -10.52
C SER A 307 0.84 1.70 -10.92
N THR A 308 2.01 1.23 -11.37
CA THR A 308 2.29 -0.19 -11.60
C THR A 308 3.39 -0.64 -10.64
N LEU A 309 3.13 -1.63 -9.80
CA LEU A 309 4.15 -2.14 -8.88
C LEU A 309 5.18 -2.98 -9.63
N SER A 310 6.46 -2.79 -9.30
CA SER A 310 7.56 -3.57 -9.87
C SER A 310 7.68 -4.94 -9.21
N GLY A 311 8.02 -5.97 -9.99
CA GLY A 311 8.13 -7.32 -9.46
C GLY A 311 9.19 -8.18 -10.15
N GLN A 312 9.81 -9.07 -9.39
CA GLN A 312 10.85 -9.98 -9.88
C GLN A 312 10.70 -11.39 -9.30
N THR A 313 10.84 -12.40 -10.15
CA THR A 313 10.88 -13.80 -9.74
C THR A 313 12.29 -14.23 -9.36
N GLU A 314 12.42 -14.88 -8.20
CA GLU A 314 13.62 -15.57 -7.75
C GLU A 314 13.57 -17.06 -8.10
N PHE A 315 14.68 -17.58 -8.65
CA PHE A 315 14.80 -19.01 -8.83
C PHE A 315 15.20 -19.67 -7.49
N PRO A 316 14.55 -20.76 -7.04
CA PRO A 316 14.77 -21.34 -5.71
C PRO A 316 16.09 -22.14 -5.63
N VAL A 317 17.23 -21.44 -5.71
CA VAL A 317 18.59 -21.99 -5.52
C VAL A 317 18.99 -21.88 -4.06
N LYS A 318 19.31 -23.02 -3.43
CA LYS A 318 19.84 -23.04 -2.07
C LYS A 318 21.36 -22.83 -2.08
N GLU A 319 21.84 -21.78 -1.42
CA GLU A 319 23.26 -21.52 -1.19
C GLU A 319 23.60 -21.71 0.30
N GLY A 320 24.33 -22.78 0.61
CA GLY A 320 24.62 -23.14 2.00
C GLY A 320 23.35 -23.53 2.76
N ALA A 321 22.90 -22.65 3.67
CA ALA A 321 21.72 -22.87 4.51
C ALA A 321 20.54 -21.94 4.19
N SER A 322 20.67 -21.03 3.22
CA SER A 322 19.67 -20.03 2.86
C SER A 322 19.38 -20.00 1.36
N PHE A 323 18.30 -19.32 0.98
CA PHE A 323 17.95 -19.00 -0.40
C PHE A 323 18.16 -17.49 -0.62
N PRO A 324 19.23 -17.07 -1.32
CA PRO A 324 19.49 -15.66 -1.59
C PRO A 324 18.55 -15.08 -2.67
N LEU A 325 18.36 -13.76 -2.65
CA LEU A 325 17.59 -13.00 -3.63
C LEU A 325 18.51 -12.54 -4.79
N LEU A 326 18.90 -13.48 -5.66
CA LEU A 326 19.94 -13.24 -6.67
C LEU A 326 19.46 -12.35 -7.81
N GLU A 327 18.20 -12.50 -8.24
CA GLU A 327 17.65 -11.68 -9.33
C GLU A 327 17.35 -10.26 -8.84
N THR A 328 16.80 -10.14 -7.63
CA THR A 328 16.62 -8.87 -6.93
C THR A 328 17.94 -8.12 -6.79
N GLN A 329 19.02 -8.81 -6.39
CA GLN A 329 20.34 -8.19 -6.29
C GLN A 329 20.80 -7.60 -7.62
N LYS A 330 20.57 -8.29 -8.75
CA LYS A 330 20.95 -7.76 -10.08
C LYS A 330 20.20 -6.47 -10.41
N ILE A 331 18.94 -6.38 -10.01
CA ILE A 331 18.12 -5.17 -10.21
C ILE A 331 18.66 -4.04 -9.35
N THR A 332 18.83 -4.26 -8.05
CA THR A 332 19.39 -3.24 -7.14
C THR A 332 20.79 -2.79 -7.56
N GLU A 333 21.61 -3.67 -8.13
CA GLU A 333 22.91 -3.30 -8.70
C GLU A 333 22.81 -2.50 -10.01
N ALA A 334 21.75 -2.73 -10.80
CA ALA A 334 21.50 -2.02 -12.05
C ALA A 334 20.96 -0.60 -11.81
N THR A 335 20.04 -0.46 -10.86
CA THR A 335 19.42 0.82 -10.46
C THR A 335 20.31 1.62 -9.50
N GLY A 336 21.17 0.93 -8.75
CA GLY A 336 22.05 1.54 -7.74
C GLY A 336 21.42 1.59 -6.35
N ASP A 337 20.09 1.68 -6.25
CA ASP A 337 19.41 1.77 -4.95
C ASP A 337 17.94 1.31 -4.90
N ASP A 338 17.24 1.18 -6.04
CA ASP A 338 15.84 0.71 -6.11
C ASP A 338 15.73 -0.82 -6.12
N SER A 339 14.68 -1.35 -5.47
CA SER A 339 14.39 -2.79 -5.42
C SER A 339 12.95 -3.10 -5.87
N PRO A 340 12.67 -4.30 -6.40
CA PRO A 340 11.32 -4.71 -6.79
C PRO A 340 10.35 -4.67 -5.61
N ALA A 341 9.19 -4.04 -5.78
CA ALA A 341 8.13 -4.04 -4.76
C ALA A 341 7.61 -5.45 -4.46
N ILE A 342 7.54 -6.32 -5.47
CA ILE A 342 7.09 -7.71 -5.36
C ILE A 342 8.27 -8.65 -5.59
N ILE A 343 8.49 -9.58 -4.66
CA ILE A 343 9.43 -10.68 -4.85
C ILE A 343 8.63 -11.98 -4.94
N ALA A 344 8.71 -12.62 -6.11
CA ALA A 344 8.06 -13.88 -6.39
C ALA A 344 9.00 -15.08 -6.19
N PHE A 345 8.50 -16.19 -5.68
CA PHE A 345 9.25 -17.45 -5.61
C PHE A 345 8.35 -18.65 -5.91
N ASP A 346 8.99 -19.82 -6.06
CA ASP A 346 8.31 -21.03 -6.52
C ASP A 346 8.46 -22.20 -5.53
N TYR A 347 7.32 -22.76 -5.12
CA TYR A 347 7.26 -23.98 -4.31
C TYR A 347 7.54 -25.26 -5.11
N MET A 348 7.97 -25.20 -6.37
CA MET A 348 8.16 -26.35 -7.25
C MET A 348 8.89 -27.54 -6.59
N ASN A 349 9.89 -27.25 -5.76
CA ASN A 349 10.77 -28.25 -5.14
C ASN A 349 10.13 -28.93 -3.91
N TYR A 350 8.93 -28.50 -3.49
CA TYR A 350 8.13 -29.12 -2.43
C TYR A 350 7.19 -30.22 -2.93
N SER A 351 7.11 -30.44 -4.24
CA SER A 351 6.41 -31.60 -4.80
C SER A 351 7.06 -32.89 -4.30
N SER A 352 6.28 -33.88 -3.86
CA SER A 352 6.82 -35.13 -3.30
C SER A 352 7.69 -35.95 -4.26
N THR A 353 7.60 -35.68 -5.57
CA THR A 353 8.39 -36.34 -6.61
C THR A 353 9.64 -35.58 -7.03
N TYR A 354 9.98 -34.47 -6.37
CA TYR A 354 11.22 -33.75 -6.64
C TYR A 354 12.43 -34.66 -6.34
N ALA A 355 13.26 -34.91 -7.36
CA ALA A 355 14.40 -35.81 -7.26
C ALA A 355 15.73 -35.06 -6.99
N GLY A 356 15.69 -33.73 -6.87
CA GLY A 356 16.86 -32.89 -6.68
C GLY A 356 17.32 -32.77 -5.22
N GLY A 357 17.70 -31.55 -4.84
CA GLY A 357 18.34 -31.24 -3.56
C GLY A 357 17.37 -31.04 -2.40
N ASP A 358 17.86 -30.44 -1.31
CA ASP A 358 17.05 -30.08 -0.14
C ASP A 358 16.27 -28.78 -0.40
N ALA A 359 14.95 -28.89 -0.46
CA ALA A 359 14.04 -27.76 -0.64
C ALA A 359 13.74 -26.99 0.66
N GLN A 360 14.03 -27.57 1.83
CA GLN A 360 13.68 -26.98 3.12
C GLN A 360 14.43 -25.67 3.37
N GLY A 361 13.82 -24.74 4.07
CA GLY A 361 14.43 -23.44 4.40
C GLY A 361 14.09 -22.32 3.42
N LEU A 362 13.34 -22.60 2.33
CA LEU A 362 12.92 -21.56 1.39
C LEU A 362 12.03 -20.53 2.10
N THR A 363 10.93 -20.98 2.69
CA THR A 363 9.98 -20.11 3.40
C THR A 363 10.63 -19.36 4.54
N GLU A 364 11.49 -20.03 5.31
CA GLU A 364 12.25 -19.39 6.39
C GLU A 364 13.23 -18.33 5.87
N SER A 365 13.85 -18.54 4.70
CA SER A 365 14.69 -17.53 4.07
C SER A 365 13.88 -16.33 3.60
N ILE A 366 12.68 -16.55 3.04
CA ILE A 366 11.76 -15.46 2.64
C ILE A 366 11.34 -14.64 3.87
N ILE A 367 10.94 -15.30 4.97
CA ILE A 367 10.59 -14.63 6.24
C ILE A 367 11.79 -13.79 6.73
N ALA A 368 12.99 -14.35 6.70
CA ALA A 368 14.20 -13.63 7.10
C ALA A 368 14.48 -12.40 6.22
N HIS A 369 14.38 -12.54 4.89
CA HIS A 369 14.54 -11.41 3.96
C HIS A 369 13.47 -10.34 4.18
N LYS A 370 12.22 -10.73 4.40
CA LYS A 370 11.10 -9.81 4.68
C LYS A 370 11.30 -9.03 5.98
N ALA A 371 11.97 -9.63 6.96
CA ALA A 371 12.36 -8.95 8.20
C ALA A 371 13.52 -7.95 7.99
N GLU A 372 14.40 -8.20 7.01
CA GLU A 372 15.50 -7.29 6.68
C GLU A 372 15.06 -6.13 5.77
N ARG A 373 14.10 -6.37 4.88
CA ARG A 373 13.65 -5.46 3.82
C ARG A 373 12.16 -5.62 3.59
N ASN A 374 11.46 -4.50 3.38
CA ASN A 374 10.03 -4.55 3.07
C ASN A 374 9.82 -4.85 1.58
N PHE A 375 9.03 -5.87 1.27
CA PHE A 375 8.56 -6.22 -0.07
C PHE A 375 7.27 -7.04 0.04
N ILE A 376 6.46 -7.06 -1.01
CA ILE A 376 5.28 -7.92 -1.12
C ILE A 376 5.71 -9.31 -1.58
N VAL A 377 5.19 -10.33 -0.90
CA VAL A 377 5.48 -11.73 -1.23
C VAL A 377 4.51 -12.24 -2.28
N SER A 378 5.04 -12.80 -3.37
CA SER A 378 4.29 -13.58 -4.36
C SER A 378 4.81 -15.01 -4.41
N ALA A 379 3.91 -15.98 -4.56
CA ALA A 379 4.27 -17.38 -4.65
C ALA A 379 3.52 -18.08 -5.78
N LEU A 380 4.26 -18.82 -6.60
CA LEU A 380 3.71 -19.73 -7.61
C LEU A 380 4.10 -21.18 -7.30
N PHE A 381 3.53 -22.12 -8.06
CA PHE A 381 3.82 -23.54 -7.87
C PHE A 381 3.87 -24.30 -9.19
N HIS A 382 5.09 -24.51 -9.73
CA HIS A 382 5.31 -25.50 -10.79
C HIS A 382 5.18 -26.92 -10.24
N TRP A 383 3.94 -27.36 -10.04
CA TRP A 383 3.60 -28.60 -9.37
C TRP A 383 4.03 -29.82 -10.19
N ARG A 384 5.11 -30.49 -9.77
CA ARG A 384 5.53 -31.76 -10.39
C ARG A 384 4.49 -32.82 -10.10
N ALA A 385 3.99 -33.50 -11.13
CA ALA A 385 2.89 -34.43 -10.97
C ALA A 385 3.20 -35.50 -9.90
N PRO A 386 2.26 -35.81 -8.99
CA PRO A 386 2.52 -36.71 -7.86
C PRO A 386 2.87 -38.15 -8.27
N SER A 387 2.51 -38.56 -9.48
CA SER A 387 2.86 -39.87 -10.05
C SER A 387 2.82 -39.86 -11.58
N GLY A 388 3.12 -41.00 -12.21
CA GLY A 388 3.06 -41.14 -13.67
C GLY A 388 4.23 -40.48 -14.42
N ASN A 389 5.29 -40.09 -13.71
CA ASN A 389 6.38 -39.27 -14.22
C ASN A 389 7.33 -40.02 -15.16
N VAL A 390 7.82 -39.32 -16.17
CA VAL A 390 8.90 -39.76 -17.06
C VAL A 390 10.25 -39.39 -16.45
N GLY A 391 11.21 -40.32 -16.50
CA GLY A 391 12.56 -40.08 -15.97
C GLY A 391 12.57 -39.93 -14.45
N GLU A 392 13.34 -38.96 -13.94
CA GLU A 392 13.45 -38.66 -12.51
C GLU A 392 12.34 -37.71 -12.02
N GLY A 393 11.50 -37.18 -12.92
CA GLY A 393 10.36 -36.32 -12.57
C GLY A 393 10.66 -34.82 -12.52
N ASP A 394 11.88 -34.38 -12.79
CA ASP A 394 12.28 -32.97 -12.69
C ASP A 394 11.45 -32.01 -13.56
N GLY A 395 11.01 -32.45 -14.75
CA GLY A 395 10.13 -31.70 -15.66
C GLY A 395 8.69 -32.22 -15.70
N SER A 396 8.24 -32.94 -14.67
CA SER A 396 6.91 -33.59 -14.67
C SER A 396 5.73 -32.67 -14.37
N PHE A 397 5.98 -31.37 -14.16
CA PHE A 397 4.93 -30.35 -14.24
C PHE A 397 4.43 -30.19 -15.69
N TYR A 398 5.29 -30.43 -16.70
CA TYR A 398 4.86 -30.46 -18.10
C TYR A 398 4.01 -31.70 -18.40
N THR A 399 2.95 -31.52 -19.19
CA THR A 399 2.09 -32.58 -19.74
C THR A 399 2.91 -33.65 -20.46
N SER A 400 3.99 -33.27 -21.15
CA SER A 400 4.88 -34.23 -21.82
C SER A 400 5.77 -35.04 -20.87
N GLY A 401 5.96 -34.56 -19.64
CA GLY A 401 6.79 -35.15 -18.60
C GLY A 401 6.05 -36.13 -17.68
N THR A 402 4.74 -36.30 -17.83
CA THR A 402 3.94 -37.19 -16.99
C THR A 402 2.79 -37.86 -17.77
N SER A 403 2.27 -38.94 -17.19
CA SER A 403 1.03 -39.62 -17.60
C SER A 403 -0.07 -39.50 -16.56
N PHE A 404 0.10 -38.62 -15.58
CA PHE A 404 -0.84 -38.40 -14.49
C PHE A 404 -2.22 -37.98 -15.01
N ASP A 405 -3.24 -38.74 -14.63
CA ASP A 405 -4.63 -38.48 -14.99
C ASP A 405 -5.36 -37.90 -13.77
N PHE A 406 -5.32 -36.57 -13.63
CA PHE A 406 -5.92 -35.91 -12.49
C PHE A 406 -7.46 -35.99 -12.50
N SER A 407 -8.12 -36.01 -13.67
CA SER A 407 -9.58 -36.21 -13.71
C SER A 407 -9.97 -37.59 -13.19
N ALA A 408 -9.19 -38.63 -13.47
CA ALA A 408 -9.41 -39.95 -12.88
C ALA A 408 -9.18 -39.93 -11.36
N ALA A 409 -8.17 -39.20 -10.88
CA ALA A 409 -7.95 -39.02 -9.45
C ALA A 409 -9.12 -38.30 -8.77
N LEU A 410 -9.61 -37.18 -9.33
CA LEU A 410 -10.76 -36.43 -8.82
C LEU A 410 -12.07 -37.24 -8.86
N ALA A 411 -12.21 -38.15 -9.84
CA ALA A 411 -13.39 -39.02 -9.95
C ALA A 411 -13.42 -40.16 -8.91
N ASP A 412 -12.28 -40.54 -8.34
CA ASP A 412 -12.16 -41.54 -7.27
C ASP A 412 -11.31 -41.00 -6.12
N THR A 413 -11.96 -40.31 -5.19
CA THR A 413 -11.33 -39.72 -4.00
C THR A 413 -10.77 -40.76 -3.02
N SER A 414 -10.98 -42.06 -3.27
CA SER A 414 -10.37 -43.15 -2.50
C SER A 414 -9.10 -43.73 -3.15
N SER A 415 -8.74 -43.24 -4.33
CA SER A 415 -7.57 -43.70 -5.09
C SER A 415 -6.24 -43.27 -4.45
N PRO A 416 -5.17 -44.05 -4.63
CA PRO A 416 -3.81 -43.63 -4.28
C PRO A 416 -3.41 -42.30 -4.95
N GLU A 417 -3.83 -42.10 -6.19
CA GLU A 417 -3.52 -40.90 -6.99
C GLU A 417 -4.15 -39.64 -6.37
N TYR A 418 -5.40 -39.72 -5.90
CA TYR A 418 -6.04 -38.63 -5.16
C TYR A 418 -5.32 -38.35 -3.83
N ALA A 419 -4.96 -39.41 -3.09
CA ALA A 419 -4.23 -39.25 -1.83
C ALA A 419 -2.86 -38.59 -2.01
N GLN A 420 -2.16 -38.88 -3.12
CA GLN A 420 -0.90 -38.23 -3.47
C GLN A 420 -1.09 -36.75 -3.83
N LEU A 421 -2.14 -36.44 -4.59
CA LEU A 421 -2.52 -35.07 -4.94
C LEU A 421 -2.78 -34.22 -3.69
N ILE A 422 -3.53 -34.76 -2.73
CA ILE A 422 -3.78 -34.10 -1.44
C ILE A 422 -2.49 -33.95 -0.60
N ALA A 423 -1.60 -34.93 -0.62
CA ALA A 423 -0.35 -34.86 0.15
C ALA A 423 0.59 -33.74 -0.32
N ASP A 424 0.69 -33.52 -1.64
CA ASP A 424 1.47 -32.40 -2.19
C ASP A 424 0.83 -31.05 -1.82
N MET A 425 -0.50 -30.94 -1.95
CA MET A 425 -1.27 -29.76 -1.51
C MET A 425 -1.02 -29.44 -0.03
N ASP A 426 -1.12 -30.45 0.85
CA ASP A 426 -0.90 -30.29 2.28
C ASP A 426 0.54 -29.86 2.61
N THR A 427 1.52 -30.32 1.82
CA THR A 427 2.92 -29.93 2.00
C THR A 427 3.13 -28.45 1.72
N VAL A 428 2.56 -27.93 0.63
CA VAL A 428 2.65 -26.50 0.29
C VAL A 428 1.83 -25.65 1.25
N ALA A 429 0.64 -26.11 1.66
CA ALA A 429 -0.19 -25.41 2.64
C ALA A 429 0.54 -25.23 4.00
N ILE A 430 1.32 -26.23 4.43
CA ILE A 430 2.15 -26.12 5.65
C ILE A 430 3.21 -25.02 5.50
N GLU A 431 3.81 -24.85 4.32
CA GLU A 431 4.78 -23.79 4.08
C GLU A 431 4.10 -22.41 4.05
N LEU A 432 2.98 -22.27 3.35
CA LEU A 432 2.18 -21.04 3.36
C LEU A 432 1.71 -20.66 4.76
N LYS A 433 1.40 -21.65 5.61
CA LYS A 433 1.03 -21.42 7.01
C LYS A 433 2.15 -20.75 7.81
N LYS A 434 3.42 -21.04 7.52
CA LYS A 434 4.54 -20.35 8.20
C LYS A 434 4.59 -18.86 7.86
N LEU A 435 4.20 -18.48 6.64
CA LEU A 435 4.08 -17.07 6.24
C LEU A 435 2.91 -16.42 6.97
N GLN A 436 1.77 -17.11 7.07
CA GLN A 436 0.61 -16.65 7.85
C GLN A 436 1.00 -16.43 9.32
N ASP A 437 1.66 -17.40 9.95
CA ASP A 437 2.09 -17.33 11.34
C ASP A 437 3.11 -16.19 11.57
N ALA A 438 3.77 -15.71 10.51
CA ALA A 438 4.68 -14.57 10.53
C ALA A 438 4.00 -13.23 10.14
N GLY A 439 2.67 -13.20 9.93
CA GLY A 439 1.94 -12.00 9.52
C GLY A 439 2.25 -11.56 8.09
N ILE A 440 2.63 -12.49 7.21
CA ILE A 440 3.02 -12.18 5.82
C ILE A 440 1.90 -12.57 4.85
N PRO A 441 1.26 -11.59 4.20
CA PRO A 441 0.30 -11.85 3.12
C PRO A 441 1.04 -12.30 1.85
N VAL A 442 0.36 -13.13 1.05
CA VAL A 442 0.93 -13.79 -0.14
C VAL A 442 0.02 -13.61 -1.34
N LEU A 443 0.57 -13.05 -2.42
CA LEU A 443 -0.01 -13.14 -3.75
C LEU A 443 0.14 -14.59 -4.24
N TRP A 444 -0.90 -15.40 -4.05
CA TRP A 444 -0.89 -16.83 -4.32
C TRP A 444 -1.40 -17.13 -5.73
N ARG A 445 -0.49 -17.59 -6.59
CA ARG A 445 -0.74 -17.84 -8.01
C ARG A 445 -0.58 -19.33 -8.39
N PRO A 446 -1.50 -20.21 -7.96
CA PRO A 446 -1.43 -21.63 -8.25
C PRO A 446 -1.95 -21.98 -9.63
N LEU A 447 -1.56 -23.16 -10.13
CA LEU A 447 -2.15 -23.76 -11.34
C LEU A 447 -2.18 -22.79 -12.54
N HIS A 448 -1.12 -22.01 -12.70
CA HIS A 448 -0.97 -20.95 -13.71
C HIS A 448 -0.87 -21.49 -15.13
N GLU A 449 -1.16 -20.65 -16.13
CA GLU A 449 -1.07 -20.96 -17.57
C GLU A 449 -1.87 -22.20 -18.03
N ALA A 450 -3.01 -22.47 -17.38
CA ALA A 450 -3.77 -23.69 -17.62
C ALA A 450 -4.29 -23.81 -19.07
N GLU A 451 -4.69 -22.69 -19.68
CA GLU A 451 -5.26 -22.68 -21.03
C GLU A 451 -4.26 -23.14 -22.11
N GLY A 452 -2.96 -22.96 -21.87
CA GLY A 452 -1.90 -23.39 -22.77
C GLY A 452 -1.78 -24.92 -22.89
N GLY A 453 -2.24 -25.66 -21.88
CA GLY A 453 -2.27 -27.12 -21.84
C GLY A 453 -0.89 -27.80 -21.77
N TRP A 454 0.20 -27.03 -21.71
CA TRP A 454 1.55 -27.56 -21.58
C TRP A 454 1.86 -28.04 -20.16
N PHE A 455 1.14 -27.58 -19.14
CA PHE A 455 1.17 -28.14 -17.79
C PHE A 455 0.06 -29.17 -17.56
N TRP A 456 0.32 -30.17 -16.72
CA TRP A 456 -0.59 -31.31 -16.57
C TRP A 456 -1.98 -30.92 -16.04
N TRP A 457 -2.09 -29.83 -15.26
CA TRP A 457 -3.37 -29.31 -14.77
C TRP A 457 -4.22 -28.67 -15.88
N GLY A 458 -3.60 -28.21 -16.97
CA GLY A 458 -4.27 -27.72 -18.17
C GLY A 458 -4.62 -28.83 -19.20
N ALA A 459 -4.04 -30.01 -19.07
CA ALA A 459 -4.10 -31.03 -20.13
C ALA A 459 -5.48 -31.66 -20.38
N GLN A 460 -6.40 -31.58 -19.40
CA GLN A 460 -7.71 -32.25 -19.46
C GLN A 460 -8.89 -31.29 -19.66
N GLY A 461 -8.59 -30.04 -19.99
CA GLY A 461 -9.56 -29.04 -20.36
C GLY A 461 -10.18 -28.27 -19.18
N PRO A 462 -10.90 -27.19 -19.49
CA PRO A 462 -11.33 -26.17 -18.53
C PRO A 462 -12.28 -26.70 -17.45
N SER A 463 -13.16 -27.65 -17.79
CA SER A 463 -14.11 -28.19 -16.82
C SER A 463 -13.45 -29.01 -15.72
N GLU A 464 -12.35 -29.71 -16.02
CA GLU A 464 -11.64 -30.50 -15.01
C GLU A 464 -10.66 -29.63 -14.23
N TYR A 465 -10.01 -28.68 -14.91
CA TYR A 465 -9.21 -27.63 -14.28
C TYR A 465 -9.97 -26.91 -13.15
N LYS A 466 -11.19 -26.43 -13.40
CA LYS A 466 -11.98 -25.72 -12.38
C LYS A 466 -12.32 -26.57 -11.16
N LYS A 467 -12.47 -27.89 -11.32
CA LYS A 467 -12.63 -28.80 -10.17
C LYS A 467 -11.35 -28.92 -9.36
N LEU A 468 -10.19 -28.93 -10.02
CA LEU A 468 -8.89 -28.95 -9.36
C LEU A 468 -8.63 -27.62 -8.63
N TRP A 469 -8.97 -26.48 -9.25
CA TRP A 469 -8.93 -25.17 -8.60
C TRP A 469 -9.79 -25.14 -7.34
N THR A 470 -11.06 -25.53 -7.47
CA THR A 470 -12.02 -25.58 -6.34
C THR A 470 -11.47 -26.46 -5.21
N LEU A 471 -10.92 -27.64 -5.55
CA LEU A 471 -10.31 -28.52 -4.55
C LEU A 471 -9.13 -27.86 -3.83
N MET A 472 -8.24 -27.16 -4.55
CA MET A 472 -7.11 -26.47 -3.92
C MET A 472 -7.58 -25.32 -3.03
N PHE A 473 -8.53 -24.53 -3.53
CA PHE A 473 -9.15 -23.44 -2.78
C PHE A 473 -9.72 -23.95 -1.46
N GLU A 474 -10.72 -24.85 -1.50
CA GLU A 474 -11.33 -25.44 -0.30
C GLU A 474 -10.29 -26.11 0.64
N ARG A 475 -9.25 -26.74 0.06
CA ARG A 475 -8.20 -27.36 0.87
C ARG A 475 -7.35 -26.32 1.60
N PHE A 476 -7.02 -25.21 0.97
CA PHE A 476 -6.10 -24.20 1.52
C PHE A 476 -6.85 -23.25 2.47
N THR A 477 -7.97 -22.69 2.04
CA THR A 477 -8.74 -21.72 2.84
C THR A 477 -9.57 -22.43 3.90
N ASP A 478 -10.45 -23.37 3.55
CA ASP A 478 -11.37 -23.96 4.52
C ASP A 478 -10.71 -25.02 5.42
N HIS A 479 -9.90 -25.91 4.85
CA HIS A 479 -9.31 -27.02 5.61
C HIS A 479 -8.06 -26.62 6.39
N HIS A 480 -7.13 -25.87 5.78
CA HIS A 480 -5.90 -25.41 6.43
C HIS A 480 -6.04 -24.04 7.11
N GLY A 481 -7.13 -23.31 6.88
CA GLY A 481 -7.37 -22.01 7.52
C GLY A 481 -6.35 -20.97 7.11
N LEU A 482 -5.92 -21.00 5.84
CA LEU A 482 -5.03 -20.01 5.26
C LEU A 482 -5.83 -18.74 4.94
N ASP A 483 -5.64 -17.72 5.77
CA ASP A 483 -6.28 -16.40 5.68
C ASP A 483 -5.30 -15.32 5.18
N ASN A 484 -4.10 -15.72 4.76
CA ASN A 484 -3.04 -14.84 4.27
C ASN A 484 -2.84 -14.86 2.74
N LEU A 485 -3.79 -15.43 1.99
CA LEU A 485 -3.65 -15.65 0.55
C LEU A 485 -4.56 -14.71 -0.24
N VAL A 486 -3.99 -14.01 -1.22
CA VAL A 486 -4.68 -13.32 -2.31
C VAL A 486 -4.62 -14.22 -3.55
N TRP A 487 -5.76 -14.75 -4.01
CA TRP A 487 -5.84 -15.75 -5.06
C TRP A 487 -5.75 -15.15 -6.47
N ILE A 488 -4.75 -15.58 -7.24
CA ILE A 488 -4.48 -15.05 -8.57
C ILE A 488 -4.66 -16.12 -9.64
N PHE A 489 -5.59 -15.90 -10.56
CA PHE A 489 -5.81 -16.75 -11.74
C PHE A 489 -5.14 -16.15 -12.97
N THR A 490 -4.39 -16.93 -13.76
CA THR A 490 -3.68 -16.40 -14.94
C THR A 490 -4.18 -16.95 -16.28
N HIS A 491 -4.25 -16.03 -17.24
CA HIS A 491 -4.39 -16.31 -18.67
C HIS A 491 -3.04 -16.35 -19.39
N THR A 492 -3.05 -16.90 -20.60
CA THR A 492 -1.98 -16.77 -21.61
C THR A 492 -2.55 -16.13 -22.88
N ASP A 493 -1.92 -16.29 -24.03
CA ASP A 493 -2.32 -15.67 -25.32
C ASP A 493 -3.79 -15.92 -25.71
N GLY A 494 -4.41 -17.02 -25.27
CA GLY A 494 -5.77 -17.40 -25.66
C GLY A 494 -6.88 -16.65 -24.93
N LEU A 495 -6.58 -16.08 -23.75
CA LEU A 495 -7.54 -15.35 -22.89
C LEU A 495 -8.88 -16.09 -22.77
N GLY A 496 -8.87 -17.40 -22.57
CA GLY A 496 -10.07 -18.25 -22.67
C GLY A 496 -10.95 -18.19 -21.40
N GLU A 497 -12.11 -17.53 -21.47
CA GLU A 497 -13.01 -17.35 -20.32
C GLU A 497 -13.54 -18.68 -19.74
N GLU A 498 -13.60 -19.75 -20.54
CA GLU A 498 -14.07 -21.04 -20.07
C GLU A 498 -13.20 -21.64 -18.94
N TRP A 499 -11.96 -21.17 -18.81
CA TRP A 499 -10.99 -21.55 -17.77
C TRP A 499 -11.19 -20.80 -16.45
N TYR A 500 -11.84 -19.64 -16.47
CA TYR A 500 -12.02 -18.79 -15.29
C TYR A 500 -12.78 -19.54 -14.17
N PRO A 501 -12.20 -19.70 -12.96
CA PRO A 501 -12.82 -20.41 -11.85
C PRO A 501 -14.10 -19.74 -11.34
N GLY A 502 -14.17 -18.41 -11.41
CA GLY A 502 -15.30 -17.59 -10.97
C GLY A 502 -14.91 -16.54 -9.92
N ASP A 503 -15.70 -15.46 -9.85
CA ASP A 503 -15.42 -14.27 -9.01
C ASP A 503 -15.31 -14.55 -7.51
N ASN A 504 -15.82 -15.70 -7.04
CA ASN A 504 -15.83 -16.11 -5.64
C ASN A 504 -14.62 -16.95 -5.21
N MET A 505 -13.66 -17.18 -6.10
CA MET A 505 -12.44 -17.96 -5.82
C MET A 505 -11.17 -17.32 -6.39
N VAL A 506 -11.28 -16.08 -6.88
CA VAL A 506 -10.19 -15.33 -7.51
C VAL A 506 -10.27 -13.88 -7.01
N ASP A 507 -9.17 -13.34 -6.53
CA ASP A 507 -9.03 -11.94 -6.12
C ASP A 507 -8.49 -11.07 -7.26
N ILE A 508 -7.48 -11.56 -8.00
CA ILE A 508 -6.80 -10.84 -9.08
C ILE A 508 -6.75 -11.72 -10.34
N VAL A 509 -6.95 -11.12 -11.52
CA VAL A 509 -6.78 -11.77 -12.82
C VAL A 509 -5.44 -11.39 -13.42
N GLY A 510 -4.62 -12.39 -13.74
CA GLY A 510 -3.28 -12.23 -14.29
C GLY A 510 -3.20 -12.58 -15.77
N TYR A 511 -2.15 -12.08 -16.41
CA TYR A 511 -1.70 -12.49 -17.73
C TYR A 511 -0.21 -12.81 -17.69
N ASP A 512 0.16 -13.98 -18.19
CA ASP A 512 1.56 -14.40 -18.35
C ASP A 512 1.98 -14.13 -19.81
N GLY A 513 2.71 -13.04 -20.03
CA GLY A 513 2.98 -12.47 -21.35
C GLY A 513 4.44 -12.57 -21.80
N TYR A 514 4.71 -13.33 -22.86
CA TYR A 514 6.05 -13.46 -23.43
C TYR A 514 6.06 -13.07 -24.92
N GLY A 515 6.47 -11.83 -25.21
CA GLY A 515 6.64 -11.32 -26.57
C GLY A 515 7.86 -11.93 -27.28
N GLU A 516 7.94 -11.77 -28.61
CA GLU A 516 9.12 -12.19 -29.39
C GLU A 516 9.66 -10.98 -30.19
N PRO A 517 10.88 -10.50 -29.91
CA PRO A 517 11.87 -11.06 -28.99
C PRO A 517 11.47 -10.97 -27.50
N ARG A 518 11.87 -11.96 -26.69
CA ARG A 518 11.50 -12.05 -25.26
C ARG A 518 12.11 -10.97 -24.36
N ASN A 519 13.10 -10.24 -24.86
CA ASN A 519 13.78 -9.17 -24.16
C ASN A 519 13.47 -7.79 -24.73
N ASP A 520 12.41 -7.67 -25.51
CA ASP A 520 11.89 -6.41 -26.01
C ASP A 520 10.91 -5.85 -24.96
N ASP A 521 11.34 -4.78 -24.30
CA ASP A 521 10.63 -4.07 -23.23
C ASP A 521 9.44 -3.26 -23.74
N THR A 522 9.34 -3.03 -25.06
CA THR A 522 8.22 -2.32 -25.67
C THR A 522 6.94 -3.15 -25.77
N HIS A 523 7.00 -4.45 -25.44
CA HIS A 523 5.81 -5.30 -25.32
C HIS A 523 4.99 -4.95 -24.07
N THR A 524 4.08 -3.99 -24.21
CA THR A 524 3.16 -3.55 -23.15
C THR A 524 1.98 -4.50 -22.90
N PHE A 525 1.68 -5.36 -23.88
CA PHE A 525 0.51 -6.23 -23.91
C PHE A 525 -0.83 -5.46 -23.75
N ALA A 526 -0.91 -4.23 -24.26
CA ALA A 526 -2.07 -3.36 -24.12
C ALA A 526 -3.39 -3.99 -24.62
N SER A 527 -3.37 -4.77 -25.71
CA SER A 527 -4.56 -5.49 -26.20
C SER A 527 -5.09 -6.53 -25.21
N GLN A 528 -4.20 -7.23 -24.51
CA GLN A 528 -4.54 -8.25 -23.53
C GLN A 528 -5.02 -7.59 -22.23
N PHE A 529 -4.33 -6.52 -21.79
CA PHE A 529 -4.78 -5.69 -20.68
C PHE A 529 -6.23 -5.25 -20.91
N LYS A 530 -6.50 -4.61 -22.05
CA LYS A 530 -7.82 -4.09 -22.38
C LYS A 530 -8.88 -5.19 -22.42
N THR A 531 -8.58 -6.33 -23.03
CA THR A 531 -9.51 -7.46 -23.07
C THR A 531 -9.85 -7.99 -21.67
N LEU A 532 -8.88 -8.07 -20.76
CA LEU A 532 -9.10 -8.54 -19.39
C LEU A 532 -9.80 -7.49 -18.53
N GLN A 533 -9.39 -6.22 -18.68
CA GLN A 533 -10.05 -5.08 -18.07
C GLN A 533 -11.53 -5.04 -18.47
N GLU A 534 -11.86 -5.10 -19.77
CA GLU A 534 -13.25 -5.12 -20.25
C GLU A 534 -14.11 -6.22 -19.61
N ARG A 535 -13.53 -7.40 -19.33
CA ARG A 535 -14.28 -8.53 -18.73
C ARG A 535 -14.47 -8.39 -17.22
N HIS A 536 -13.50 -7.80 -16.55
CA HIS A 536 -13.41 -7.76 -15.08
C HIS A 536 -13.43 -6.33 -14.50
N ASN A 537 -13.78 -5.32 -15.30
CA ASN A 537 -13.78 -3.91 -14.92
C ASN A 537 -14.61 -3.69 -13.65
N GLY A 538 -14.03 -3.01 -12.66
CA GLY A 538 -14.65 -2.78 -11.35
C GLY A 538 -14.90 -4.05 -10.51
N ILE A 539 -14.41 -5.22 -10.91
CA ILE A 539 -14.62 -6.51 -10.22
C ILE A 539 -13.30 -7.15 -9.79
N LYS A 540 -12.31 -7.22 -10.70
CA LYS A 540 -10.99 -7.78 -10.41
C LYS A 540 -9.93 -6.87 -11.01
N MET A 541 -8.87 -6.64 -10.24
CA MET A 541 -7.66 -6.02 -10.78
C MET A 541 -7.06 -6.94 -11.85
N VAL A 542 -6.45 -6.34 -12.87
CA VAL A 542 -5.67 -7.08 -13.87
C VAL A 542 -4.17 -6.81 -13.71
N ALA A 543 -3.36 -7.87 -13.76
CA ALA A 543 -1.92 -7.82 -13.53
C ALA A 543 -1.11 -8.57 -14.60
N LEU A 544 0.11 -8.12 -14.87
CA LEU A 544 1.07 -8.81 -15.75
C LEU A 544 1.90 -9.77 -14.89
N THR A 545 1.35 -10.95 -14.63
CA THR A 545 1.84 -11.87 -13.60
C THR A 545 3.11 -12.63 -13.96
N GLU A 546 3.48 -12.66 -15.24
CA GLU A 546 4.80 -13.02 -15.73
C GLU A 546 5.15 -12.23 -17.00
N THR A 547 6.41 -11.84 -17.15
CA THR A 547 6.97 -11.29 -18.40
C THR A 547 8.43 -11.68 -18.60
N GLY A 548 8.84 -11.73 -19.88
CA GLY A 548 10.19 -12.14 -20.29
C GLY A 548 11.29 -11.14 -19.89
N THR A 549 11.00 -9.84 -19.90
CA THR A 549 11.91 -8.76 -19.48
C THR A 549 11.15 -7.72 -18.66
N ILE A 550 11.85 -6.80 -18.02
CA ILE A 550 11.23 -5.64 -17.38
C ILE A 550 10.58 -4.80 -18.48
N PRO A 551 9.25 -4.56 -18.44
CA PRO A 551 8.55 -3.82 -19.49
C PRO A 551 8.76 -2.31 -19.34
N ASP A 552 8.64 -1.58 -20.45
CA ASP A 552 8.63 -0.12 -20.45
C ASP A 552 7.29 0.39 -19.88
N VAL A 553 7.29 0.68 -18.57
CA VAL A 553 6.08 1.11 -17.85
C VAL A 553 5.62 2.49 -18.29
N SER A 554 6.54 3.37 -18.71
CA SER A 554 6.16 4.66 -19.27
C SER A 554 5.37 4.48 -20.57
N LEU A 555 5.77 3.53 -21.41
CA LEU A 555 5.04 3.18 -22.63
C LEU A 555 3.71 2.46 -22.32
N MET A 556 3.68 1.57 -21.33
CA MET A 556 2.44 0.93 -20.86
C MET A 556 1.40 1.98 -20.45
N HIS A 557 1.78 2.95 -19.62
CA HIS A 557 0.90 4.03 -19.17
C HIS A 557 0.48 4.93 -20.33
N ALA A 558 1.40 5.26 -21.25
CA ALA A 558 1.07 6.01 -22.45
C ALA A 558 0.08 5.29 -23.39
N GLN A 559 -0.03 3.96 -23.27
CA GLN A 559 -0.95 3.11 -24.01
C GLN A 559 -2.21 2.74 -23.22
N ASP A 560 -2.42 3.34 -22.04
CA ASP A 560 -3.52 3.03 -21.13
C ASP A 560 -3.53 1.56 -20.68
N ALA A 561 -2.36 0.90 -20.72
CA ALA A 561 -2.15 -0.45 -20.22
C ALA A 561 -1.75 -0.40 -18.74
N MET A 562 -2.67 0.03 -17.89
CA MET A 562 -2.46 0.27 -16.45
C MET A 562 -2.48 -1.03 -15.62
N TRP A 563 -1.59 -1.97 -15.93
CA TRP A 563 -1.43 -3.21 -15.18
C TRP A 563 -1.17 -2.91 -13.69
N SER A 564 -1.86 -3.61 -12.78
CA SER A 564 -1.70 -3.43 -11.32
C SER A 564 -0.24 -3.62 -10.88
N PHE A 565 0.40 -4.66 -11.41
CA PHE A 565 1.81 -4.93 -11.22
C PHE A 565 2.35 -5.74 -12.40
N PHE A 566 3.67 -5.75 -12.56
CA PHE A 566 4.37 -6.72 -13.40
C PHE A 566 5.27 -7.62 -12.56
N ILE A 567 5.51 -8.86 -13.00
CA ILE A 567 6.55 -9.73 -12.41
C ILE A 567 7.43 -10.27 -13.51
N THR A 568 8.68 -9.83 -13.57
CA THR A 568 9.65 -10.34 -14.53
C THR A 568 10.14 -11.73 -14.13
N TRP A 569 10.29 -12.62 -15.12
CA TRP A 569 10.80 -13.97 -14.91
C TRP A 569 12.28 -13.97 -14.51
N ASN A 570 12.75 -15.06 -13.87
CA ASN A 570 14.14 -15.16 -13.46
C ASN A 570 15.08 -15.38 -14.65
N SER A 571 16.36 -15.02 -14.47
CA SER A 571 17.42 -15.37 -15.42
C SER A 571 17.59 -16.89 -15.59
N GLU A 572 17.75 -17.36 -16.82
CA GLU A 572 17.99 -18.78 -17.13
C GLU A 572 19.49 -19.12 -17.01
N PHE A 573 20.01 -19.26 -15.78
CA PHE A 573 21.44 -19.50 -15.52
C PHE A 573 22.02 -20.78 -16.16
N TRP A 574 21.17 -21.70 -16.62
CA TRP A 574 21.60 -22.89 -17.38
C TRP A 574 21.86 -22.60 -18.86
N ASP A 575 21.41 -21.45 -19.38
CA ASP A 575 21.63 -21.00 -20.74
C ASP A 575 22.23 -19.59 -20.76
N PRO A 576 23.56 -19.46 -20.98
CA PRO A 576 24.22 -18.16 -21.00
C PRO A 576 23.85 -17.30 -22.21
N ASP A 577 23.18 -17.87 -23.22
CA ASP A 577 22.68 -17.14 -24.39
C ASP A 577 21.22 -16.69 -24.21
N SER A 578 20.59 -17.03 -23.08
CA SER A 578 19.20 -16.64 -22.79
C SER A 578 19.09 -15.14 -22.54
N VAL A 579 18.01 -14.57 -23.05
CA VAL A 579 17.69 -13.15 -22.96
C VAL A 579 16.56 -12.86 -21.96
N ILE A 580 16.07 -13.88 -21.25
CA ILE A 580 14.97 -13.77 -20.29
C ILE A 580 15.50 -13.31 -18.93
N GLY A 581 14.73 -12.45 -18.27
CA GLY A 581 15.02 -11.90 -16.95
C GLY A 581 16.11 -10.84 -16.94
N PRO A 582 16.54 -10.40 -15.74
CA PRO A 582 17.53 -9.33 -15.60
C PRO A 582 18.87 -9.57 -16.32
N GLN A 583 19.25 -10.82 -16.61
CA GLN A 583 20.48 -11.11 -17.39
C GLN A 583 20.43 -10.62 -18.85
N GLY A 584 19.22 -10.50 -19.42
CA GLY A 584 19.01 -10.14 -20.83
C GLY A 584 18.65 -8.67 -21.06
N ALA A 585 18.32 -7.93 -20.00
CA ALA A 585 17.99 -6.52 -20.04
C ALA A 585 19.24 -5.63 -20.00
N ALA A 586 19.22 -4.47 -20.66
CA ALA A 586 20.31 -3.51 -20.50
C ALA A 586 20.19 -2.82 -19.13
N LEU A 587 21.30 -2.70 -18.38
CA LEU A 587 21.29 -2.08 -17.05
C LEU A 587 20.68 -0.67 -17.04
N GLN A 588 20.91 0.10 -18.11
CA GLN A 588 20.33 1.44 -18.27
C GLN A 588 18.81 1.40 -18.45
N GLU A 589 18.27 0.41 -19.18
CA GLU A 589 16.82 0.25 -19.36
C GLU A 589 16.16 -0.18 -18.04
N VAL A 590 16.84 -1.00 -17.23
CA VAL A 590 16.38 -1.36 -15.88
C VAL A 590 16.30 -0.12 -14.99
N ASP A 591 17.36 0.69 -14.95
CA ASP A 591 17.42 1.95 -14.19
C ASP A 591 16.34 2.94 -14.63
N GLU A 592 16.22 3.20 -15.94
CA GLU A 592 15.23 4.13 -16.50
C GLU A 592 13.78 3.68 -16.20
N ASN A 593 13.48 2.38 -16.25
CA ASN A 593 12.17 1.85 -15.93
C ASN A 593 11.84 1.93 -14.44
N TYR A 594 12.76 1.58 -13.56
CA TYR A 594 12.54 1.65 -12.10
C TYR A 594 12.46 3.09 -11.58
N ALA A 595 13.13 4.04 -12.24
CA ALA A 595 13.08 5.46 -11.90
C ALA A 595 11.81 6.19 -12.38
N PHE A 596 10.96 5.55 -13.19
CA PHE A 596 9.73 6.16 -13.68
C PHE A 596 8.74 6.38 -12.53
N ALA A 597 8.22 7.61 -12.38
CA ALA A 597 7.33 7.97 -11.27
C ALA A 597 6.01 7.18 -11.22
N GLY A 598 5.60 6.55 -12.33
CA GLY A 598 4.44 5.66 -12.38
C GLY A 598 4.74 4.24 -11.89
N VAL A 599 5.98 3.93 -11.50
CA VAL A 599 6.38 2.65 -10.89
C VAL A 599 6.41 2.77 -9.37
N THR A 600 5.90 1.76 -8.68
CA THR A 600 6.05 1.60 -7.23
C THR A 600 7.09 0.52 -6.93
N ASN A 601 8.21 0.91 -6.31
CA ASN A 601 9.30 0.05 -5.88
C ASN A 601 9.18 -0.31 -4.40
N ALA A 602 10.04 -1.21 -3.90
CA ALA A 602 10.03 -1.66 -2.50
C ALA A 602 10.13 -0.49 -1.50
N GLU A 603 10.88 0.53 -1.87
CA GLU A 603 11.14 1.75 -1.11
C GLU A 603 9.90 2.64 -0.96
N ASN A 604 8.93 2.49 -1.86
CA ASN A 604 7.66 3.22 -1.84
C ASN A 604 6.54 2.44 -1.13
N LEU A 605 6.81 1.21 -0.69
CA LEU A 605 5.81 0.42 0.03
C LEU A 605 5.55 0.98 1.44
N PRO A 606 4.28 1.06 1.86
CA PRO A 606 3.93 1.36 3.25
C PRO A 606 4.63 0.39 4.22
N GLY A 607 5.21 0.91 5.30
CA GLY A 607 5.89 0.10 6.33
C GLY A 607 7.33 -0.33 6.04
N GLY A 608 8.00 0.25 5.03
CA GLY A 608 9.43 0.00 4.74
C GLY A 608 10.42 0.62 5.74
N ARG A 609 11.65 0.06 5.84
CA ARG A 609 12.76 0.73 6.56
C ARG A 609 13.06 2.05 5.85
N GLN A 610 12.67 3.16 6.46
CA GLN A 610 12.89 4.49 5.88
C GLN A 610 14.39 4.74 5.66
N LYS A 611 14.75 5.14 4.42
CA LYS A 611 16.08 5.66 4.09
C LYS A 611 16.29 6.99 4.83
N VAL A 612 17.38 7.10 5.59
CA VAL A 612 17.68 8.29 6.39
C VAL A 612 18.51 9.28 5.57
N SER A 613 18.06 10.53 5.54
CA SER A 613 18.79 11.69 5.00
C SER A 613 18.40 12.97 5.74
N GLY A 614 19.24 14.01 5.66
CA GLY A 614 18.97 15.29 6.31
C GLY A 614 19.01 15.20 7.84
N LEU A 615 18.11 15.91 8.52
CA LEU A 615 18.04 15.90 9.97
C LEU A 615 17.50 14.55 10.46
N TYR A 616 18.32 13.80 11.19
CA TYR A 616 17.91 12.57 11.86
C TYR A 616 17.17 12.86 13.16
N THR A 617 17.79 13.66 14.03
CA THR A 617 17.15 14.19 15.24
C THR A 617 17.86 15.44 15.70
N GLY A 618 17.10 16.38 16.25
CA GLY A 618 17.62 17.52 17.03
C GLY A 618 17.07 17.53 18.45
N PHE A 619 16.51 16.41 18.92
CA PHE A 619 15.90 16.25 20.25
C PHE A 619 14.74 17.21 20.57
N GLU A 620 14.30 17.99 19.58
CA GLU A 620 13.17 18.91 19.69
C GLU A 620 11.85 18.16 19.74
N HIS A 621 10.92 18.65 20.57
CA HIS A 621 9.54 18.18 20.54
C HIS A 621 8.85 18.58 19.24
N SER A 622 8.00 17.69 18.73
CA SER A 622 7.20 17.94 17.53
C SER A 622 6.35 19.19 17.68
N VAL A 623 6.39 20.06 16.68
CA VAL A 623 5.44 21.19 16.54
C VAL A 623 4.18 20.79 15.75
N ASN A 624 4.00 19.50 15.45
CA ASN A 624 2.81 18.92 14.81
C ASN A 624 2.35 19.64 13.52
N GLU A 625 3.29 19.88 12.59
CA GLU A 625 3.02 20.57 11.32
C GLU A 625 2.60 22.05 11.44
N TRP A 626 2.59 22.61 12.66
CA TRP A 626 2.31 24.02 12.84
C TRP A 626 3.44 24.88 12.29
N GLU A 627 3.04 25.97 11.63
CA GLU A 627 3.92 27.03 11.21
C GLU A 627 3.55 28.34 11.87
N ALA A 628 4.54 29.25 11.92
CA ALA A 628 4.32 30.61 12.37
C ALA A 628 4.60 31.61 11.25
N GLN A 629 3.80 32.67 11.24
CA GLN A 629 3.94 33.77 10.31
C GLN A 629 3.89 35.11 11.05
N LEU A 630 4.79 36.02 10.68
CA LEU A 630 4.77 37.42 11.10
C LEU A 630 4.24 38.26 9.94
N ASN A 631 3.08 38.89 10.13
CA ASN A 631 2.35 39.61 9.10
C ASN A 631 2.16 38.77 7.82
N TRP A 632 1.74 37.52 7.97
CA TRP A 632 1.54 36.57 6.87
C TRP A 632 2.79 36.21 6.06
N ASN A 633 3.98 36.40 6.63
CA ASN A 633 5.22 35.90 6.07
C ASN A 633 5.78 34.83 7.01
N PRO A 634 6.23 33.68 6.48
CA PRO A 634 6.88 32.65 7.27
C PRO A 634 7.95 33.24 8.19
N THR A 635 7.93 32.86 9.46
CA THR A 635 8.94 33.27 10.44
C THR A 635 9.45 32.07 11.21
N ASP A 636 10.77 32.00 11.33
CA ASP A 636 11.43 31.04 12.20
C ASP A 636 11.19 31.41 13.68
N GLY A 637 11.27 30.40 14.55
CA GLY A 637 11.25 30.53 16.00
C GLY A 637 10.07 29.88 16.72
N LEU A 638 9.25 29.10 15.99
CA LEU A 638 8.20 28.28 16.61
C LEU A 638 8.83 27.06 17.30
N THR A 639 8.45 26.82 18.55
CA THR A 639 8.98 25.75 19.40
C THR A 639 7.90 25.26 20.36
N VAL A 640 8.16 24.18 21.11
CA VAL A 640 7.30 23.71 22.21
C VAL A 640 7.95 24.09 23.54
N SER A 641 7.16 24.60 24.48
CA SER A 641 7.65 25.08 25.78
C SER A 641 6.78 24.63 26.94
N ASP A 642 7.43 24.35 28.06
CA ASP A 642 6.84 24.05 29.38
C ASP A 642 6.60 25.33 30.21
N ARG A 643 6.58 26.52 29.59
CA ARG A 643 6.33 27.78 30.30
C ARG A 643 4.95 27.90 30.95
N TRP A 644 4.00 27.03 30.59
CA TRP A 644 2.68 26.91 31.23
C TRP A 644 2.61 25.78 32.28
N SER A 645 3.76 25.21 32.68
CA SER A 645 3.91 23.98 33.48
C SER A 645 3.39 23.97 34.93
N ASP A 646 2.72 25.01 35.43
CA ASP A 646 2.07 24.93 36.75
C ASP A 646 1.04 23.77 36.82
N ASP A 647 0.51 23.37 35.65
CA ASP A 647 -0.40 22.24 35.42
C ASP A 647 0.25 21.06 34.66
N GLY A 648 1.58 21.10 34.44
CA GLY A 648 2.35 20.04 33.78
C GLY A 648 2.33 20.04 32.26
N ALA A 649 1.63 20.98 31.63
CA ALA A 649 1.37 21.02 30.19
C ALA A 649 2.45 21.72 29.36
N TYR A 650 2.70 21.22 28.15
CA TYR A 650 3.52 21.83 27.10
C TYR A 650 2.64 22.59 26.11
N SER A 651 3.13 23.74 25.65
CA SER A 651 2.43 24.61 24.70
C SER A 651 3.29 24.90 23.49
N LEU A 652 2.65 25.14 22.35
CA LEU A 652 3.34 25.66 21.18
C LEU A 652 3.60 27.15 21.38
N GLU A 653 4.86 27.55 21.31
CA GLU A 653 5.36 28.90 21.64
C GLU A 653 6.13 29.52 20.47
N LEU A 654 5.88 30.80 20.21
CA LEU A 654 6.74 31.66 19.39
C LEU A 654 7.24 32.84 20.24
N VAL A 655 8.57 32.98 20.33
CA VAL A 655 9.22 34.16 20.93
C VAL A 655 9.79 35.06 19.84
N LYS A 656 9.51 36.37 19.91
CA LYS A 656 10.00 37.33 18.93
C LYS A 656 10.47 38.65 19.54
N ASP A 657 11.61 39.15 19.04
CA ASP A 657 12.04 40.53 19.28
C ASP A 657 11.22 41.48 18.41
N MET A 658 10.28 42.18 19.04
CA MET A 658 9.37 43.12 18.36
C MET A 658 10.03 44.47 18.09
N THR A 659 11.18 44.76 18.70
CA THR A 659 11.89 46.04 18.51
C THR A 659 12.59 46.15 17.17
N VAL A 660 12.85 45.02 16.51
CA VAL A 660 13.52 44.94 15.21
C VAL A 660 12.56 44.75 14.04
N VAL A 661 11.25 44.65 14.29
CA VAL A 661 10.25 44.47 13.25
C VAL A 661 9.72 45.82 12.76
N GLU A 662 9.88 46.10 11.47
CA GLU A 662 9.53 47.41 10.88
C GLU A 662 8.02 47.71 10.90
N THR A 663 7.18 46.68 10.76
CA THR A 663 5.72 46.77 10.76
C THR A 663 5.14 45.66 11.61
N LEU A 664 4.31 46.00 12.59
CA LEU A 664 3.70 45.05 13.52
C LEU A 664 2.19 45.05 13.30
N ASP A 665 1.69 44.07 12.57
CA ASP A 665 0.25 43.88 12.32
C ASP A 665 -0.26 42.66 13.07
N ASN A 666 0.32 41.48 12.81
CA ASN A 666 -0.13 40.23 13.42
C ASN A 666 0.96 39.16 13.48
N ILE A 667 0.76 38.21 14.38
CA ILE A 667 1.42 36.90 14.40
C ILE A 667 0.32 35.88 14.10
N VAL A 668 0.58 34.92 13.22
CA VAL A 668 -0.34 33.83 12.91
C VAL A 668 0.39 32.52 13.21
N MET A 669 -0.24 31.66 13.99
CA MET A 669 0.16 30.27 14.16
C MET A 669 -0.93 29.42 13.52
N GLN A 670 -0.58 28.53 12.60
CA GLN A 670 -1.57 27.76 11.84
C GLN A 670 -1.00 26.42 11.36
N ALA A 671 -1.90 25.48 11.06
CA ALA A 671 -1.58 24.17 10.48
C ALA A 671 -2.54 23.84 9.33
N TYR A 672 -2.07 23.05 8.37
CA TYR A 672 -2.85 22.52 7.24
C TYR A 672 -2.65 21.00 7.15
N PRO A 673 -3.35 20.22 8.01
CA PRO A 673 -3.17 18.76 8.03
C PRO A 673 -3.50 18.14 6.68
N VAL A 674 -2.62 17.27 6.18
CA VAL A 674 -2.73 16.67 4.84
C VAL A 674 -4.06 15.92 4.66
N GLU A 675 -4.47 15.16 5.69
CA GLU A 675 -5.74 14.43 5.68
C GLU A 675 -6.93 15.27 6.12
N GLY A 676 -6.72 16.51 6.57
CA GLY A 676 -7.74 17.35 7.22
C GLY A 676 -8.23 16.81 8.57
N ILE A 677 -9.05 17.60 9.28
CA ILE A 677 -9.60 17.26 10.60
C ILE A 677 -11.10 16.98 10.44
N ASN A 678 -11.55 15.77 10.77
CA ASN A 678 -12.98 15.44 10.78
C ASN A 678 -13.68 16.14 11.96
N VAL A 679 -14.69 16.94 11.65
CA VAL A 679 -15.55 17.66 12.61
C VAL A 679 -17.04 17.37 12.35
N GLU A 680 -17.35 16.30 11.61
CA GLU A 680 -18.73 15.93 11.31
C GLU A 680 -19.54 15.69 12.58
N GLY A 681 -20.66 16.42 12.69
CA GLY A 681 -21.54 16.34 13.87
C GLY A 681 -21.03 17.13 15.09
N ALA A 682 -19.83 17.68 15.04
CA ALA A 682 -19.32 18.56 16.09
C ALA A 682 -19.95 19.97 15.99
N ASN A 683 -19.98 20.66 17.13
CA ASN A 683 -20.56 22.00 17.22
C ASN A 683 -19.50 23.07 17.43
N THR A 684 -18.43 22.75 18.16
CA THR A 684 -17.47 23.72 18.65
C THR A 684 -16.04 23.21 18.51
N LEU A 685 -15.18 24.05 17.98
CA LEU A 685 -13.72 23.90 18.05
C LEU A 685 -13.19 24.95 19.03
N THR A 686 -12.28 24.57 19.90
CA THR A 686 -11.63 25.48 20.85
C THR A 686 -10.12 25.37 20.81
N ILE A 687 -9.43 26.49 21.02
CA ILE A 687 -7.96 26.55 21.19
C ILE A 687 -7.67 27.46 22.39
N THR A 688 -6.82 27.04 23.31
CA THR A 688 -6.34 27.93 24.38
C THR A 688 -5.16 28.75 23.90
N ALA A 689 -5.12 30.04 24.25
CA ALA A 689 -4.04 30.93 23.85
C ALA A 689 -3.65 31.87 25.00
N ALA A 690 -2.38 32.29 25.02
CA ALA A 690 -1.90 33.35 25.90
C ALA A 690 -0.79 34.16 25.24
N SER A 691 -0.41 35.28 25.86
CA SER A 691 0.69 36.11 25.41
C SER A 691 1.48 36.68 26.59
N PHE A 692 2.81 36.69 26.49
CA PHE A 692 3.72 37.18 27.53
C PHE A 692 4.59 38.28 26.97
N ASP A 693 4.78 39.35 27.75
CA ASP A 693 5.61 40.50 27.35
C ASP A 693 5.27 41.03 25.94
N ALA A 694 4.03 40.86 25.46
CA ALA A 694 3.60 41.21 24.10
C ALA A 694 2.76 42.52 24.04
N GLY A 695 2.47 43.09 25.22
CA GLY A 695 1.70 44.32 25.39
C GLY A 695 0.36 44.11 26.12
N SER A 696 -0.28 45.21 26.51
CA SER A 696 -1.51 45.17 27.34
C SER A 696 -2.84 45.08 26.56
N ASN A 697 -2.79 45.11 25.22
CA ASN A 697 -3.97 45.12 24.36
C ASN A 697 -3.93 43.99 23.31
N VAL A 698 -3.20 42.91 23.60
CA VAL A 698 -3.13 41.77 22.69
C VAL A 698 -4.50 41.12 22.60
N VAL A 699 -4.93 40.82 21.38
CA VAL A 699 -6.17 40.09 21.09
C VAL A 699 -5.87 38.96 20.12
N ALA A 700 -6.67 37.89 20.14
CA ALA A 700 -6.51 36.76 19.23
C ALA A 700 -7.82 36.36 18.55
N HIS A 701 -7.71 35.96 17.28
CA HIS A 701 -8.75 35.29 16.51
C HIS A 701 -8.40 33.81 16.36
N ILE A 702 -9.32 32.92 16.71
CA ILE A 702 -9.31 31.56 16.19
C ILE A 702 -9.91 31.56 14.78
N PHE A 703 -9.45 30.68 13.89
CA PHE A 703 -10.05 30.50 12.57
C PHE A 703 -9.92 29.05 12.08
N TYR A 704 -10.74 28.70 11.08
CA TYR A 704 -10.59 27.46 10.32
C TYR A 704 -10.85 27.70 8.82
N LYS A 705 -10.39 26.73 8.02
CA LYS A 705 -10.74 26.53 6.61
C LYS A 705 -11.29 25.12 6.42
N ALA A 706 -12.39 24.98 5.69
CA ALA A 706 -13.03 23.71 5.37
C ALA A 706 -12.63 23.21 3.97
N ASP A 707 -12.92 21.94 3.69
CA ASP A 707 -12.69 21.28 2.40
C ASP A 707 -13.54 21.86 1.26
N ASP A 708 -14.77 22.28 1.56
CA ASP A 708 -15.66 23.00 0.64
C ASP A 708 -15.21 24.46 0.36
N GLY A 709 -14.09 24.88 0.95
CA GLY A 709 -13.53 26.23 0.84
C GLY A 709 -14.15 27.26 1.80
N THR A 710 -15.05 26.87 2.70
CA THR A 710 -15.60 27.74 3.74
C THR A 710 -14.50 28.16 4.72
N GLU A 711 -14.44 29.45 5.06
CA GLU A 711 -13.56 29.97 6.10
C GLU A 711 -14.36 30.73 7.16
N SER A 712 -13.99 30.58 8.43
CA SER A 712 -14.64 31.25 9.55
C SER A 712 -13.63 31.98 10.43
N TRP A 713 -13.96 33.22 10.78
CA TRP A 713 -13.12 34.17 11.52
C TRP A 713 -13.97 34.93 12.56
N PRO A 714 -14.31 34.34 13.72
CA PRO A 714 -15.07 34.97 14.79
C PRO A 714 -14.35 36.21 15.37
N ASP A 715 -15.06 37.02 16.17
CA ASP A 715 -14.49 38.24 16.79
C ASP A 715 -13.29 37.94 17.69
N ALA A 716 -12.32 38.87 17.75
CA ALA A 716 -11.11 38.70 18.55
C ALA A 716 -11.40 38.76 20.06
N ILE A 717 -10.70 37.92 20.83
CA ILE A 717 -10.77 37.87 22.29
C ILE A 717 -9.49 38.48 22.87
N ALA A 718 -9.62 39.27 23.94
CA ALA A 718 -8.47 39.85 24.63
C ALA A 718 -7.66 38.77 25.35
N LEU A 719 -6.34 38.82 25.18
CA LEU A 719 -5.40 37.91 25.81
C LEU A 719 -4.61 38.59 26.93
N GLY A 720 -4.11 37.77 27.85
CA GLY A 720 -3.14 38.15 28.87
C GLY A 720 -2.16 37.01 29.11
N GLU A 721 -1.46 37.05 30.25
CA GLU A 721 -0.51 36.00 30.66
C GLU A 721 -1.21 34.71 31.13
N ALA A 722 -2.51 34.76 31.42
CA ALA A 722 -3.31 33.58 31.75
C ALA A 722 -3.92 32.96 30.49
N GLN A 723 -4.04 31.63 30.47
CA GLN A 723 -4.70 30.90 29.38
C GLN A 723 -6.12 31.41 29.14
N THR A 724 -6.45 31.63 27.87
CA THR A 724 -7.77 32.07 27.42
C THR A 724 -8.27 31.13 26.34
N THR A 725 -9.41 30.48 26.55
CA THR A 725 -10.05 29.62 25.55
C THR A 725 -10.72 30.46 24.46
N LEU A 726 -10.27 30.28 23.23
CA LEU A 726 -10.90 30.77 22.00
C LEU A 726 -11.86 29.69 21.51
N SER A 727 -13.03 30.07 20.99
CA SER A 727 -14.05 29.12 20.52
C SER A 727 -14.63 29.56 19.18
N ILE A 728 -14.86 28.60 18.30
CA ILE A 728 -15.44 28.79 16.98
C ILE A 728 -16.50 27.72 16.70
N ASP A 729 -17.61 28.13 16.08
CA ASP A 729 -18.69 27.23 15.66
C ASP A 729 -18.27 26.50 14.39
N VAL A 730 -18.30 25.17 14.44
CA VAL A 730 -18.00 24.27 13.29
C VAL A 730 -19.24 23.48 12.85
N SER A 731 -20.42 23.82 13.39
CA SER A 731 -21.66 23.11 13.04
C SER A 731 -21.96 23.20 11.55
N GLY A 732 -22.22 22.04 10.93
CA GLY A 732 -22.48 21.93 9.50
C GLY A 732 -21.23 21.92 8.62
N VAL A 733 -20.04 21.83 9.22
CA VAL A 733 -18.80 21.49 8.52
C VAL A 733 -18.48 20.02 8.81
N SER A 734 -18.09 19.27 7.79
CA SER A 734 -17.65 17.87 7.95
C SER A 734 -16.15 17.79 8.19
N LYS A 735 -15.36 18.64 7.51
CA LYS A 735 -13.91 18.51 7.49
C LYS A 735 -13.19 19.86 7.43
N LEU A 736 -12.17 20.03 8.25
CA LEU A 736 -11.28 21.20 8.25
C LEU A 736 -10.00 20.88 7.47
N THR A 737 -9.62 21.73 6.52
CA THR A 737 -8.34 21.66 5.80
C THR A 737 -7.26 22.57 6.40
N GLY A 738 -7.63 23.47 7.31
CA GLY A 738 -6.67 24.27 8.06
C GLY A 738 -7.27 24.91 9.30
N ILE A 739 -6.45 25.13 10.30
CA ILE A 739 -6.83 25.76 11.59
C ILE A 739 -5.73 26.72 12.03
N GLY A 740 -6.08 27.72 12.83
CA GLY A 740 -5.06 28.57 13.42
C GLY A 740 -5.55 29.65 14.37
N VAL A 741 -4.58 30.38 14.92
CA VAL A 741 -4.76 31.53 15.79
C VAL A 741 -3.98 32.72 15.27
N ARG A 742 -4.65 33.86 15.12
CA ARG A 742 -4.06 35.15 14.73
C ARG A 742 -4.04 36.12 15.90
N PHE A 743 -2.85 36.43 16.39
CA PHE A 743 -2.58 37.42 17.44
C PHE A 743 -2.40 38.82 16.83
N MET A 744 -2.97 39.83 17.47
CA MET A 744 -2.96 41.23 17.03
C MET A 744 -2.84 42.18 18.24
N GLY A 745 -2.69 43.49 17.98
CA GLY A 745 -2.57 44.49 19.04
C GLY A 745 -1.17 44.52 19.68
N LEU A 746 -0.17 44.09 18.91
CA LEU A 746 1.20 43.85 19.34
C LEU A 746 1.94 45.16 19.71
N GLU A 747 2.81 45.11 20.73
CA GLU A 747 3.61 46.25 21.18
C GLU A 747 5.08 46.15 20.75
N GLY A 748 5.56 47.11 19.95
CA GLY A 748 6.91 47.08 19.36
C GLY A 748 8.07 47.48 20.26
N THR A 749 7.87 47.60 21.57
CA THR A 749 8.97 47.93 22.52
C THR A 749 9.56 46.70 23.20
N GLN A 750 9.02 45.51 22.92
CA GLN A 750 9.32 44.28 23.64
C GLN A 750 10.34 43.45 22.87
N SER A 751 11.48 43.13 23.51
CA SER A 751 12.56 42.38 22.86
C SER A 751 12.38 40.87 22.91
N GLN A 752 11.39 40.37 23.65
CA GLN A 752 11.05 38.96 23.80
C GLN A 752 9.53 38.80 24.01
N ALA A 753 8.73 39.27 23.04
CA ALA A 753 7.29 39.03 23.09
C ALA A 753 7.01 37.57 22.77
N THR A 754 6.15 36.93 23.56
CA THR A 754 5.81 35.52 23.41
C THR A 754 4.33 35.36 23.10
N PHE A 755 4.04 34.45 22.17
CA PHE A 755 2.69 34.04 21.78
C PHE A 755 2.64 32.52 21.87
N ALA A 756 1.62 31.99 22.53
CA ALA A 756 1.50 30.54 22.67
C ALA A 756 0.05 30.08 22.55
N ILE A 757 -0.10 28.85 22.08
CA ILE A 757 -1.37 28.12 21.95
C ILE A 757 -1.22 26.70 22.51
N ASP A 758 -2.34 26.14 22.96
CA ASP A 758 -2.42 24.77 23.47
C ASP A 758 -3.88 24.27 23.49
N ASN A 759 -4.09 23.00 23.83
CA ASN A 759 -5.38 22.35 24.07
C ASN A 759 -6.42 22.67 23.01
N ILE A 760 -6.23 22.08 21.84
CA ILE A 760 -7.16 22.13 20.72
C ILE A 760 -8.21 21.06 20.96
N SER A 761 -9.48 21.44 21.01
CA SER A 761 -10.56 20.52 21.36
C SER A 761 -11.77 20.64 20.45
N ILE A 762 -12.43 19.51 20.17
CA ILE A 762 -13.67 19.41 19.41
C ILE A 762 -14.77 18.98 20.40
N ASP A 763 -15.81 19.80 20.56
CA ASP A 763 -16.89 19.61 21.54
C ASP A 763 -16.41 19.33 22.98
N GLY A 764 -15.24 19.88 23.33
CA GLY A 764 -14.61 19.75 24.65
C GLY A 764 -13.70 18.53 24.80
N GLU A 765 -13.61 17.66 23.79
CA GLU A 765 -12.63 16.57 23.74
C GLU A 765 -11.33 17.08 23.10
N VAL A 766 -10.20 16.93 23.79
CA VAL A 766 -8.89 17.36 23.28
C VAL A 766 -8.53 16.52 22.05
N PHE A 767 -8.44 17.18 20.91
CA PHE A 767 -8.00 16.62 19.64
C PHE A 767 -6.49 16.69 19.49
N GLU A 768 -5.89 17.82 19.89
CA GLU A 768 -4.46 18.02 19.82
C GLU A 768 -3.98 18.82 21.04
N SER A 769 -2.90 18.32 21.64
CA SER A 769 -2.16 18.98 22.71
C SER A 769 -0.69 18.86 22.41
N PHE A 770 0.13 19.83 22.82
CA PHE A 770 1.57 19.80 22.54
C PHE A 770 2.36 18.99 23.58
N GLU A 771 1.67 18.08 24.29
CA GLU A 771 2.24 17.21 25.30
C GLU A 771 3.14 16.12 24.68
N PRO A 772 4.27 15.77 25.34
CA PRO A 772 5.04 14.60 24.98
C PRO A 772 4.20 13.31 25.09
N SER A 773 4.54 12.31 24.26
CA SER A 773 3.93 10.98 24.34
C SER A 773 4.04 10.41 25.76
N THR A 774 2.92 9.89 26.27
CA THR A 774 2.88 9.15 27.54
C THR A 774 3.26 7.68 27.37
N ASN A 775 3.73 7.26 26.19
CA ASN A 775 4.03 5.86 25.84
C ASN A 775 2.83 4.92 26.06
N GLY A 776 1.63 5.40 25.74
CA GLY A 776 0.37 4.63 25.89
C GLY A 776 -0.15 4.53 27.32
N TRP A 777 0.52 5.16 28.30
CA TRP A 777 0.00 5.25 29.65
C TRP A 777 -1.17 6.22 29.73
N GLU A 778 -2.23 5.77 30.41
CA GLU A 778 -3.46 6.53 30.60
C GLU A 778 -3.69 6.85 32.08
N GLY A 779 -4.22 8.05 32.33
CA GLY A 779 -4.72 8.48 33.63
C GLY A 779 -6.21 8.21 33.78
N GLN A 780 -6.63 7.68 34.93
CA GLN A 780 -8.03 7.44 35.23
C GLN A 780 -8.39 7.88 36.66
N VAL A 781 -9.63 8.35 36.85
CA VAL A 781 -10.24 8.58 38.16
C VAL A 781 -11.46 7.67 38.27
N ASN A 782 -11.54 6.85 39.31
CA ASN A 782 -12.56 5.81 39.45
C ASN A 782 -12.69 4.90 38.22
N TRP A 783 -11.57 4.50 37.60
CA TRP A 783 -11.55 3.65 36.39
C TRP A 783 -12.21 4.27 35.16
N THR A 784 -12.41 5.58 35.17
CA THR A 784 -12.86 6.35 34.01
C THR A 784 -11.70 7.19 33.51
N PRO A 785 -11.38 7.15 32.21
CA PRO A 785 -10.33 7.98 31.62
C PRO A 785 -10.51 9.45 31.95
N VAL A 786 -9.40 10.13 32.22
CA VAL A 786 -9.34 11.58 32.46
C VAL A 786 -8.18 12.20 31.69
N SER A 787 -8.34 13.45 31.25
CA SER A 787 -7.25 14.25 30.66
C SER A 787 -6.28 14.74 31.74
N GLY A 788 -4.99 14.89 31.42
CA GLY A 788 -3.99 15.45 32.34
C GLY A 788 -2.83 14.52 32.69
N ALA A 789 -2.73 13.36 32.01
CA ALA A 789 -1.52 12.56 31.99
C ALA A 789 -0.51 13.21 31.03
N THR A 790 0.71 13.48 31.49
CA THR A 790 1.80 14.10 30.70
C THR A 790 3.16 13.78 31.32
N VAL A 791 4.25 14.02 30.61
CA VAL A 791 5.62 13.84 31.10
C VAL A 791 6.08 15.14 31.79
N SER A 792 6.62 15.04 33.01
CA SER A 792 6.97 16.20 33.83
C SER A 792 8.34 16.09 34.49
N ARG A 793 8.99 17.25 34.65
CA ARG A 793 10.30 17.43 35.32
C ARG A 793 10.18 17.88 36.78
N VAL A 794 8.96 18.13 37.27
CA VAL A 794 8.70 18.80 38.56
C VAL A 794 9.14 17.96 39.76
N TRP A 795 9.14 16.63 39.63
CA TRP A 795 9.48 15.73 40.74
C TRP A 795 11.00 15.67 41.02
N SER A 796 11.84 15.93 40.02
CA SER A 796 13.29 15.77 40.14
C SER A 796 14.00 17.11 40.25
N SER A 797 14.59 17.39 41.42
CA SER A 797 15.60 18.47 41.54
C SER A 797 16.91 18.15 40.77
N ALA A 798 16.97 17.02 40.07
CA ALA A 798 18.09 16.51 39.30
C ALA A 798 17.82 16.43 37.78
N GLY A 799 16.65 16.89 37.29
CA GLY A 799 16.37 17.04 35.86
C GLY A 799 15.77 15.81 35.14
N ALA A 800 15.47 14.72 35.86
CA ALA A 800 14.82 13.52 35.34
C ALA A 800 13.32 13.75 35.03
N GLN A 801 12.82 13.15 33.96
CA GLN A 801 11.42 13.17 33.56
C GLN A 801 10.64 12.01 34.19
N SER A 802 9.36 12.24 34.50
CA SER A 802 8.46 11.22 35.04
C SER A 802 7.08 11.36 34.43
N LEU A 803 6.32 10.27 34.30
CA LEU A 803 4.92 10.37 33.91
C LEU A 803 4.11 10.90 35.09
N ALA A 804 3.34 11.94 34.86
CA ALA A 804 2.55 12.66 35.84
C ALA A 804 1.09 12.71 35.44
N LEU A 805 0.19 12.54 36.41
CA LEU A 805 -1.23 12.81 36.29
C LEU A 805 -1.60 13.99 37.20
N TYR A 806 -2.00 15.10 36.57
CA TYR A 806 -2.49 16.30 37.24
C TYR A 806 -4.02 16.29 37.28
N GLN A 807 -4.62 16.44 38.45
CA GLN A 807 -6.08 16.44 38.61
C GLN A 807 -6.59 17.41 39.68
N ASP A 808 -7.67 18.13 39.34
CA ASP A 808 -8.57 18.75 40.31
C ASP A 808 -9.57 17.71 40.79
N LEU A 809 -9.27 17.07 41.91
CA LEU A 809 -10.12 16.04 42.51
C LEU A 809 -11.44 16.61 43.04
N SER A 810 -11.51 17.92 43.31
CA SER A 810 -12.71 18.59 43.81
C SER A 810 -13.82 18.72 42.76
N SER A 811 -13.46 18.55 41.47
CA SER A 811 -14.39 18.56 40.35
C SER A 811 -15.25 17.29 40.24
N PHE A 812 -14.86 16.20 40.93
CA PHE A 812 -15.56 14.92 40.92
C PHE A 812 -16.54 14.79 42.09
N GLU A 813 -17.70 14.16 41.89
CA GLU A 813 -18.68 13.90 42.97
C GLU A 813 -18.05 13.04 44.09
N THR A 814 -17.22 12.07 43.71
CA THR A 814 -16.32 11.31 44.58
C THR A 814 -15.03 11.02 43.82
N ALA A 815 -13.86 11.36 44.38
CA ALA A 815 -12.57 10.99 43.81
C ALA A 815 -11.92 9.87 44.64
N GLU A 816 -12.00 8.63 44.14
CA GLU A 816 -11.31 7.46 44.68
C GLU A 816 -10.61 6.74 43.51
N ASN A 817 -9.60 5.90 43.77
CA ASN A 817 -8.94 5.08 42.74
C ASN A 817 -8.35 5.91 41.60
N ILE A 818 -7.26 6.61 41.87
CA ILE A 818 -6.50 7.29 40.83
C ILE A 818 -5.58 6.26 40.19
N VAL A 819 -5.69 6.03 38.89
CA VAL A 819 -5.00 4.93 38.21
C VAL A 819 -4.14 5.50 37.10
N LEU A 820 -2.90 5.04 37.04
CA LEU A 820 -2.03 5.15 35.87
C LEU A 820 -1.78 3.73 35.37
N GLN A 821 -2.12 3.43 34.12
CA GLN A 821 -1.93 2.09 33.55
C GLN A 821 -1.65 2.13 32.05
N VAL A 822 -1.05 1.05 31.54
CA VAL A 822 -0.76 0.85 30.11
C VAL A 822 -1.03 -0.59 29.70
N TYR A 823 -1.41 -0.80 28.44
CA TYR A 823 -1.56 -2.10 27.79
C TYR A 823 -0.71 -2.13 26.52
N PRO A 824 0.58 -2.51 26.61
CA PRO A 824 1.45 -2.58 25.44
C PRO A 824 0.93 -3.59 24.42
N GLU A 825 0.93 -3.20 23.15
CA GLU A 825 0.61 -4.11 22.05
C GLU A 825 1.60 -5.29 22.03
N GLY A 826 1.11 -6.52 21.93
CA GLY A 826 1.91 -7.74 22.06
C GLY A 826 2.29 -8.13 23.51
N GLY A 827 1.95 -7.31 24.49
CA GLY A 827 2.24 -7.52 25.91
C GLY A 827 3.71 -7.28 26.28
N LEU A 828 3.97 -7.15 27.58
CA LEU A 828 5.31 -6.94 28.13
C LEU A 828 5.96 -8.27 28.52
N ASP A 829 7.15 -8.55 27.99
CA ASP A 829 7.93 -9.76 28.31
C ASP A 829 8.62 -9.65 29.69
N VAL A 830 8.05 -10.37 30.66
CA VAL A 830 8.59 -10.52 32.02
C VAL A 830 9.22 -11.90 32.24
N SER A 831 9.46 -12.66 31.18
CA SER A 831 10.12 -13.97 31.27
C SER A 831 11.46 -13.86 31.98
N GLU A 832 11.73 -14.87 32.83
CA GLU A 832 12.94 -14.97 33.64
C GLU A 832 13.11 -13.89 34.73
N ALA A 833 12.16 -12.96 34.89
CA ALA A 833 12.16 -12.01 36.00
C ALA A 833 11.58 -12.58 37.28
N ALA A 834 12.16 -12.22 38.42
CA ALA A 834 11.54 -12.45 39.72
C ALA A 834 10.55 -11.32 40.07
N THR A 835 10.89 -10.08 39.74
CA THR A 835 10.20 -8.89 40.22
C THR A 835 10.06 -7.84 39.13
N LEU A 836 8.90 -7.17 39.14
CA LEU A 836 8.65 -5.93 38.42
C LEU A 836 8.47 -4.81 39.45
N SER A 837 9.14 -3.67 39.30
CA SER A 837 9.05 -2.54 40.23
C SER A 837 8.82 -1.21 39.53
N LEU A 838 8.20 -0.26 40.24
CA LEU A 838 7.85 1.06 39.73
C LEU A 838 8.01 2.10 40.85
N GLN A 839 8.67 3.22 40.57
CA GLN A 839 8.72 4.37 41.50
C GLN A 839 7.43 5.15 41.42
N VAL A 840 6.85 5.52 42.56
CA VAL A 840 5.58 6.25 42.61
C VAL A 840 5.59 7.38 43.63
N PHE A 841 4.90 8.47 43.29
CA PHE A 841 4.87 9.70 44.10
C PHE A 841 3.47 10.31 44.11
N ALA A 842 3.15 11.02 45.18
CA ALA A 842 1.92 11.79 45.28
C ALA A 842 2.21 13.13 45.98
N GLU A 843 1.84 14.23 45.33
CA GLU A 843 1.95 15.60 45.84
C GLU A 843 0.57 16.27 45.80
N GLY A 844 0.26 17.11 46.80
CA GLY A 844 -1.01 17.83 46.85
C GLY A 844 -2.26 16.96 47.08
N ALA A 845 -2.14 15.63 47.08
CA ALA A 845 -3.25 14.67 47.17
C ALA A 845 -3.65 14.25 48.60
N GLY A 846 -3.13 14.93 49.63
CA GLY A 846 -3.39 14.62 51.05
C GLY A 846 -2.26 13.84 51.74
N SER A 847 -2.31 13.75 53.07
CA SER A 847 -1.23 13.16 53.89
C SER A 847 -1.35 11.65 54.15
N SER A 848 -2.35 10.99 53.56
CA SER A 848 -2.67 9.60 53.84
C SER A 848 -2.78 8.76 52.57
N VAL A 849 -2.24 9.25 51.46
CA VAL A 849 -2.24 8.55 50.17
C VAL A 849 -1.49 7.23 50.31
N ASP A 850 -2.06 6.19 49.73
CA ASP A 850 -1.43 4.88 49.57
C ASP A 850 -1.57 4.43 48.12
N ALA A 851 -0.70 3.52 47.68
CA ALA A 851 -0.74 2.98 46.32
C ALA A 851 -0.32 1.51 46.28
N HIS A 852 -0.82 0.77 45.29
CA HIS A 852 -0.29 -0.56 44.92
C HIS A 852 -0.14 -0.66 43.41
N MET A 853 0.87 -1.42 42.99
CA MET A 853 1.12 -1.79 41.61
C MET A 853 0.32 -3.05 41.29
N PHE A 854 -0.18 -3.19 40.07
CA PHE A 854 -0.90 -4.38 39.60
C PHE A 854 -0.49 -4.74 38.17
N PHE A 855 -0.75 -5.98 37.77
CA PHE A 855 -0.64 -6.41 36.37
C PHE A 855 -1.84 -7.29 35.97
N LYS A 856 -2.05 -7.42 34.65
CA LYS A 856 -2.95 -8.39 34.02
C LYS A 856 -2.17 -9.28 33.05
N ALA A 857 -2.39 -10.58 33.09
CA ALA A 857 -1.75 -11.56 32.20
C ALA A 857 -2.71 -12.07 31.10
N PRO A 858 -2.18 -12.62 29.98
CA PRO A 858 -2.97 -13.13 28.85
C PRO A 858 -4.05 -14.16 29.20
N ASP A 859 -3.84 -14.93 30.26
CA ASP A 859 -4.77 -15.96 30.74
C ASP A 859 -5.85 -15.40 31.70
N GLY A 860 -5.88 -14.08 31.87
CA GLY A 860 -6.78 -13.37 32.78
C GLY A 860 -6.34 -13.38 34.24
N VAL A 861 -5.12 -13.82 34.56
CA VAL A 861 -4.56 -13.72 35.93
C VAL A 861 -4.23 -12.26 36.24
N GLU A 862 -4.74 -11.78 37.38
CA GLU A 862 -4.40 -10.47 37.93
C GLU A 862 -3.70 -10.61 39.28
N SER A 863 -2.79 -9.69 39.58
CA SER A 863 -2.11 -9.62 40.88
C SER A 863 -2.23 -8.22 41.49
N TRP A 864 -2.61 -8.18 42.77
CA TRP A 864 -2.91 -6.97 43.54
C TRP A 864 -2.25 -7.07 44.94
N PRO A 865 -0.97 -6.71 45.08
CA PRO A 865 -0.29 -6.62 46.37
C PRO A 865 -0.92 -5.58 47.32
N ASP A 866 -0.55 -5.64 48.59
CA ASP A 866 -1.02 -4.69 49.60
C ASP A 866 -0.55 -3.26 49.26
N ALA A 867 -1.41 -2.26 49.53
CA ALA A 867 -1.08 -0.86 49.34
C ALA A 867 0.00 -0.36 50.32
N VAL A 868 0.89 0.48 49.82
CA VAL A 868 1.99 1.11 50.57
C VAL A 868 1.73 2.61 50.65
N ALA A 869 2.04 3.24 51.79
CA ALA A 869 1.89 4.68 51.93
C ALA A 869 2.83 5.43 50.97
N VAL A 870 2.30 6.42 50.25
CA VAL A 870 3.03 7.22 49.26
C VAL A 870 2.94 8.70 49.64
N GLY A 871 4.02 9.45 49.39
CA GLY A 871 4.05 10.90 49.57
C GLY A 871 5.06 11.55 48.65
N ALA A 872 5.38 12.82 48.92
CA ALA A 872 6.27 13.62 48.06
C ALA A 872 7.72 13.10 47.96
N GLU A 873 8.17 12.31 48.95
CA GLU A 873 9.52 11.69 48.94
C GLU A 873 9.59 10.40 48.08
N GLY A 874 8.45 9.89 47.64
CA GLY A 874 8.39 8.68 46.82
C GLY A 874 8.40 7.36 47.53
N THR A 875 8.03 6.33 46.79
CA THR A 875 8.09 4.93 47.22
C THR A 875 8.21 4.02 46.01
N GLU A 876 9.09 3.03 46.08
CA GLU A 876 9.13 1.93 45.12
C GLU A 876 8.04 0.90 45.46
N LEU A 877 7.23 0.54 44.47
CA LEU A 877 6.30 -0.57 44.53
C LEU A 877 6.89 -1.75 43.75
N SER A 878 6.73 -2.98 44.25
CA SER A 878 7.22 -4.18 43.57
C SER A 878 6.18 -5.30 43.58
N ILE A 879 6.18 -6.10 42.52
CA ILE A 879 5.29 -7.25 42.34
C ILE A 879 6.07 -8.48 41.83
N ASP A 880 5.70 -9.67 42.33
CA ASP A 880 6.30 -10.95 41.90
C ASP A 880 5.72 -11.38 40.56
N VAL A 881 6.60 -11.58 39.58
CA VAL A 881 6.27 -12.03 38.22
C VAL A 881 6.95 -13.35 37.86
N SER A 882 7.56 -14.04 38.84
CA SER A 882 8.40 -15.23 38.63
C SER A 882 7.72 -16.44 37.99
N GLN A 883 6.38 -16.44 37.91
CA GLN A 883 5.59 -17.52 37.33
C GLN A 883 4.95 -17.14 35.99
N ILE A 884 5.26 -15.96 35.45
CA ILE A 884 4.62 -15.37 34.28
C ILE A 884 5.71 -15.02 33.26
N SER A 885 5.43 -15.26 31.99
CA SER A 885 6.33 -14.88 30.90
C SER A 885 5.94 -13.56 30.25
N THR A 886 4.65 -13.22 30.25
CA THR A 886 4.12 -12.06 29.55
C THR A 886 2.96 -11.46 30.34
N ILE A 887 2.87 -10.13 30.39
CA ILE A 887 1.72 -9.40 30.94
C ILE A 887 1.08 -8.53 29.86
N ASP A 888 -0.24 -8.51 29.78
CA ASP A 888 -1.00 -7.69 28.83
C ASP A 888 -1.04 -6.22 29.26
N GLY A 889 -0.99 -5.97 30.58
CA GLY A 889 -1.04 -4.62 31.10
C GLY A 889 -0.48 -4.51 32.51
N VAL A 890 -0.03 -3.31 32.84
CA VAL A 890 0.57 -2.95 34.13
C VAL A 890 0.07 -1.58 34.56
N GLY A 891 -0.09 -1.38 35.87
CA GLY A 891 -0.49 -0.08 36.38
C GLY A 891 -0.25 0.10 37.87
N VAL A 892 -0.50 1.33 38.33
CA VAL A 892 -0.57 1.70 39.74
C VAL A 892 -1.94 2.28 40.05
N ARG A 893 -2.45 1.99 41.24
CA ARG A 893 -3.64 2.63 41.79
C ARG A 893 -3.32 3.33 43.10
N PHE A 894 -3.53 4.64 43.14
CA PHE A 894 -3.51 5.46 44.34
C PHE A 894 -4.89 5.53 45.00
N ASN A 895 -4.93 5.44 46.33
CA ASN A 895 -6.13 5.55 47.15
C ASN A 895 -5.89 6.48 48.35
N SER A 896 -6.93 6.61 49.19
CA SER A 896 -6.87 7.41 50.42
C SER A 896 -6.50 8.89 50.15
N VAL A 897 -6.87 9.38 48.96
CA VAL A 897 -6.63 10.75 48.48
C VAL A 897 -7.59 11.76 49.13
N ASP A 898 -7.14 13.01 49.24
CA ASP A 898 -7.99 14.14 49.62
C ASP A 898 -8.81 14.61 48.42
N SER A 899 -10.08 14.19 48.37
CA SER A 899 -11.01 14.53 47.28
C SER A 899 -11.33 16.03 47.18
N ALA A 900 -10.90 16.86 48.15
CA ALA A 900 -11.04 18.31 48.07
C ALA A 900 -9.81 19.00 47.45
N SER A 901 -8.80 18.25 47.01
CA SER A 901 -7.60 18.83 46.42
C SER A 901 -7.86 19.32 45.00
N GLU A 902 -7.57 20.61 44.79
CA GLU A 902 -7.64 21.27 43.46
C GLU A 902 -6.37 21.08 42.63
N LYS A 903 -5.30 20.53 43.22
CA LYS A 903 -3.96 20.41 42.62
C LYS A 903 -3.30 19.08 43.00
N ALA A 904 -4.03 17.98 42.89
CA ALA A 904 -3.49 16.66 43.17
C ALA A 904 -2.58 16.21 42.01
N ARG A 905 -1.44 15.64 42.35
CA ARG A 905 -0.40 15.23 41.40
C ARG A 905 0.07 13.83 41.75
N PHE A 906 0.10 12.95 40.77
CA PHE A 906 0.51 11.55 40.92
C PHE A 906 1.56 11.26 39.88
N TYR A 907 2.69 10.68 40.29
CA TYR A 907 3.80 10.41 39.39
C TYR A 907 4.17 8.95 39.42
N ILE A 908 4.60 8.44 38.27
CA ILE A 908 5.30 7.17 38.14
C ILE A 908 6.60 7.36 37.38
N ASP A 909 7.60 6.57 37.74
CA ASP A 909 8.88 6.56 37.06
C ASP A 909 9.60 5.20 37.20
N GLU A 910 10.62 4.97 36.39
CA GLU A 910 11.53 3.82 36.40
C GLU A 910 10.81 2.47 36.59
N LEU A 911 10.08 2.04 35.56
CA LEU A 911 9.58 0.67 35.51
C LEU A 911 10.79 -0.26 35.30
N THR A 912 11.02 -1.19 36.23
CA THR A 912 12.18 -2.08 36.22
C THR A 912 11.81 -3.56 36.32
N LYS A 913 12.55 -4.40 35.60
CA LYS A 913 12.54 -5.87 35.64
C LYS A 913 13.81 -6.38 36.33
N ASP A 914 13.72 -6.88 37.56
CA ASP A 914 14.90 -7.32 38.35
C ASP A 914 16.06 -6.29 38.39
N ALA A 915 15.70 -5.01 38.50
CA ALA A 915 16.58 -3.82 38.44
C ALA A 915 17.05 -3.37 37.05
N LEU A 916 16.66 -4.04 35.96
CA LEU A 916 16.82 -3.52 34.60
C LEU A 916 15.69 -2.53 34.30
N VAL A 917 16.00 -1.27 34.02
CA VAL A 917 15.02 -0.28 33.57
C VAL A 917 14.47 -0.70 32.20
N ILE A 918 13.15 -0.83 32.12
CA ILE A 918 12.42 -1.16 30.89
C ILE A 918 11.61 0.03 30.36
N ASP A 919 11.25 0.98 31.23
CA ASP A 919 10.67 2.27 30.86
C ASP A 919 11.06 3.32 31.91
N SER A 920 11.40 4.53 31.50
CA SER A 920 11.84 5.61 32.40
C SER A 920 11.40 7.01 31.98
N PHE A 921 10.51 7.14 30.98
CA PHE A 921 9.92 8.42 30.56
C PHE A 921 10.91 9.56 30.16
N GLU A 922 12.22 9.30 30.12
CA GLU A 922 13.28 10.25 29.78
C GLU A 922 13.36 10.61 28.29
N ASN A 923 12.64 9.87 27.45
CA ASN A 923 12.57 10.04 26.00
C ASN A 923 13.96 10.27 25.36
N THR A 924 14.90 9.35 25.61
CA THR A 924 16.30 9.50 25.13
C THR A 924 16.47 9.21 23.64
N TYR A 925 15.38 9.00 22.88
CA TYR A 925 15.38 8.66 21.45
C TYR A 925 16.28 7.45 21.09
N GLY A 926 16.35 6.46 21.98
CA GLY A 926 17.18 5.27 21.79
C GLY A 926 18.67 5.51 21.96
N PHE A 927 19.06 6.60 22.64
CA PHE A 927 20.42 6.85 23.09
C PHE A 927 20.64 6.35 24.52
N GLU A 928 21.88 5.96 24.79
CA GLU A 928 22.38 5.57 26.11
C GLU A 928 23.63 6.38 26.50
N LEU A 929 23.86 6.49 27.81
CA LEU A 929 25.04 7.11 28.40
C LEU A 929 25.96 6.03 28.97
N GLN A 930 27.26 6.14 28.67
CA GLN A 930 28.27 5.24 29.20
C GLN A 930 29.47 6.00 29.78
N VAL A 931 30.04 5.47 30.86
CA VAL A 931 31.35 5.87 31.37
C VAL A 931 32.30 4.70 31.13
N ASN A 932 33.43 4.96 30.47
CA ASN A 932 34.42 3.97 30.08
C ASN A 932 33.78 2.76 29.36
N TRP A 933 32.86 3.03 28.44
CA TRP A 933 32.10 2.02 27.67
C TRP A 933 31.28 1.05 28.52
N THR A 934 30.85 1.50 29.71
CA THR A 934 29.92 0.80 30.58
C THR A 934 28.68 1.67 30.80
N PRO A 935 27.46 1.16 30.55
CA PRO A 935 26.24 1.90 30.77
C PRO A 935 26.11 2.47 32.19
N VAL A 936 25.64 3.70 32.28
CA VAL A 936 25.32 4.41 33.52
C VAL A 936 24.01 5.18 33.36
N THR A 937 23.36 5.50 34.48
CA THR A 937 22.19 6.40 34.50
C THR A 937 22.62 7.87 34.38
N GLY A 938 21.69 8.75 34.02
CA GLY A 938 21.92 10.20 33.99
C GLY A 938 21.74 10.85 32.61
N LEU A 939 21.22 10.13 31.63
CA LEU A 939 20.85 10.68 30.33
C LEU A 939 19.44 11.28 30.39
N THR A 940 19.26 12.53 29.97
CA THR A 940 18.00 13.28 30.03
C THR A 940 17.92 14.28 28.87
N ILE A 941 16.73 14.84 28.61
CA ILE A 941 16.54 15.96 27.66
C ILE A 941 16.70 17.29 28.41
N SER A 942 17.61 18.16 27.96
CA SER A 942 17.94 19.44 28.62
C SER A 942 17.64 20.65 27.74
N GLN A 943 17.28 21.78 28.36
CA GLN A 943 17.18 23.10 27.69
C GLN A 943 18.47 23.93 27.83
N GLU A 944 19.47 23.43 28.57
CA GLU A 944 20.65 24.22 28.95
C GLU A 944 21.59 24.51 27.78
N TRP A 945 21.54 23.68 26.74
CA TRP A 945 22.30 23.88 25.51
C TRP A 945 21.53 23.25 24.35
N ALA A 946 21.33 23.97 23.24
CA ALA A 946 20.76 23.47 22.00
C ALA A 946 21.21 24.40 20.86
N ASP A 947 21.63 23.86 19.72
CA ASP A 947 22.13 24.63 18.58
C ASP A 947 21.06 25.54 17.97
N LYS A 948 19.78 25.20 18.17
CA LYS A 948 18.61 25.99 17.72
C LYS A 948 17.76 26.56 18.86
N GLY A 949 18.21 26.43 20.11
CA GLY A 949 17.63 27.12 21.27
C GLY A 949 16.32 26.54 21.80
N SER A 950 16.19 25.21 21.80
CA SER A 950 15.06 24.52 22.45
C SER A 950 15.56 23.36 23.31
N PHE A 951 15.86 22.17 22.76
CA PHE A 951 16.27 21.00 23.55
C PHE A 951 17.54 20.31 23.00
N SER A 952 18.31 19.68 23.88
CA SER A 952 19.39 18.73 23.53
C SER A 952 19.35 17.50 24.42
N LEU A 953 20.08 16.47 24.02
CA LEU A 953 20.31 15.31 24.86
C LEU A 953 21.53 15.54 25.76
N MET A 954 21.33 15.49 27.07
CA MET A 954 22.35 15.72 28.10
C MET A 954 22.62 14.46 28.92
N GLY A 955 23.89 14.05 29.00
CA GLY A 955 24.36 13.13 30.02
C GLY A 955 24.93 13.88 31.22
N SER A 956 24.41 13.62 32.42
CA SER A 956 24.94 14.15 33.68
C SER A 956 25.44 13.00 34.56
N VAL A 957 26.75 12.94 34.79
CA VAL A 957 27.38 11.84 35.54
C VAL A 957 28.61 12.30 36.31
N ASP A 958 28.79 11.75 37.52
CA ASP A 958 30.02 11.91 38.30
C ASP A 958 31.18 11.14 37.62
N ILE A 959 32.28 11.83 37.34
CA ILE A 959 33.47 11.25 36.68
C ILE A 959 34.75 11.45 37.49
N GLU A 960 35.74 10.59 37.26
CA GLU A 960 37.12 10.74 37.74
C GLU A 960 38.04 11.33 36.64
N ASP A 961 39.19 11.88 37.05
CA ASP A 961 40.18 12.43 36.12
C ASP A 961 40.65 11.35 35.12
N GLY A 962 40.39 11.59 33.83
CA GLY A 962 40.78 10.70 32.73
C GLY A 962 39.72 9.70 32.29
N ASP A 963 38.50 9.74 32.85
CA ASP A 963 37.37 8.96 32.34
C ASP A 963 36.98 9.38 30.92
N GLU A 964 36.37 8.43 30.19
CA GLU A 964 35.73 8.66 28.91
C GLU A 964 34.21 8.58 29.07
N VAL A 965 33.49 9.55 28.52
CA VAL A 965 32.02 9.54 28.51
C VAL A 965 31.54 9.33 27.08
N VAL A 966 30.56 8.47 26.87
CA VAL A 966 30.02 8.15 25.55
C VAL A 966 28.50 8.32 25.56
N ILE A 967 27.98 9.10 24.61
CA ILE A 967 26.54 9.14 24.29
C ILE A 967 26.37 8.49 22.92
N GLN A 968 25.58 7.42 22.83
CA GLN A 968 25.49 6.60 21.62
C GLN A 968 24.12 5.98 21.40
N SER A 969 23.86 5.55 20.17
CA SER A 969 22.66 4.81 19.79
C SER A 969 23.00 3.58 18.93
N TYR A 970 22.23 2.51 19.13
CA TYR A 970 22.24 1.29 18.31
C TYR A 970 20.80 0.99 17.85
N PRO A 971 20.35 1.59 16.74
CA PRO A 971 19.01 1.39 16.23
C PRO A 971 18.75 -0.10 15.92
N THR A 972 17.60 -0.61 16.35
CA THR A 972 17.24 -2.01 16.10
C THR A 972 17.10 -2.24 14.59
N GLY A 973 17.86 -3.19 14.04
CA GLY A 973 17.93 -3.42 12.59
C GLY A 973 18.86 -2.46 11.83
N GLY A 974 19.43 -1.43 12.48
CA GLY A 974 20.30 -0.43 11.86
C GLY A 974 19.56 0.68 11.10
N LEU A 975 20.29 1.66 10.59
CA LEU A 975 19.79 2.75 9.73
C LEU A 975 20.22 2.54 8.29
N LEU A 976 19.26 2.51 7.37
CA LEU A 976 19.52 2.50 5.94
C LEU A 976 19.73 3.95 5.48
N LEU A 977 20.84 4.25 4.82
CA LEU A 977 21.14 5.61 4.36
C LEU A 977 20.56 5.86 2.97
N ALA A 978 20.05 7.06 2.72
CA ALA A 978 19.63 7.45 1.38
C ALA A 978 20.82 7.58 0.42
N GLU A 979 20.54 7.57 -0.88
CA GLU A 979 21.58 7.76 -1.89
C GLU A 979 22.22 9.17 -1.78
N GLY A 980 23.52 9.25 -2.03
CA GLY A 980 24.27 10.51 -2.01
C GLY A 980 24.72 10.98 -0.61
N ILE A 981 24.28 10.32 0.46
CA ILE A 981 24.76 10.61 1.82
C ILE A 981 26.24 10.27 1.93
N SER A 982 27.00 11.24 2.42
CA SER A 982 28.46 11.20 2.49
C SER A 982 29.00 11.51 3.88
N THR A 983 28.21 12.21 4.70
CA THR A 983 28.69 12.75 5.97
C THR A 983 27.66 12.55 7.08
N LEU A 984 28.09 12.01 8.22
CA LEU A 984 27.36 12.08 9.48
C LEU A 984 27.88 13.27 10.29
N ASN A 985 27.00 14.17 10.69
CA ASN A 985 27.33 15.27 11.59
C ASN A 985 26.60 15.12 12.93
N ILE A 986 27.29 15.40 14.03
CA ILE A 986 26.69 15.53 15.37
C ILE A 986 27.28 16.76 16.06
N SER A 987 26.42 17.64 16.57
CA SER A 987 26.86 18.74 17.42
C SER A 987 27.09 18.28 18.84
N ALA A 988 28.20 18.70 19.45
CA ALA A 988 28.59 18.31 20.80
C ALA A 988 29.11 19.49 21.64
N HIS A 989 28.85 19.43 22.94
CA HIS A 989 29.30 20.42 23.94
C HIS A 989 29.53 19.81 25.33
N VAL A 990 30.40 20.45 26.11
CA VAL A 990 30.65 20.13 27.52
C VAL A 990 30.63 21.45 28.30
N GLU A 991 29.76 21.53 29.30
CA GLU A 991 29.72 22.67 30.21
C GLU A 991 31.06 22.75 30.97
N ASP A 992 31.68 23.93 30.99
CA ASP A 992 33.01 24.14 31.59
C ASP A 992 34.15 23.26 31.01
N GLY A 993 34.09 22.99 29.70
CA GLY A 993 35.18 22.48 28.86
C GLY A 993 36.56 23.11 29.15
N ASN A 994 37.62 22.31 29.29
CA ASN A 994 39.00 22.79 29.39
C ASN A 994 39.78 22.54 28.07
N GLU A 995 41.02 23.05 27.94
CA GLU A 995 41.79 22.96 26.68
C GLU A 995 42.19 21.53 26.27
N ASP A 996 42.17 20.59 27.22
CA ASP A 996 42.45 19.17 27.00
C ASP A 996 41.17 18.36 26.68
N THR A 997 39.98 18.94 26.85
CA THR A 997 38.71 18.25 26.56
C THR A 997 38.51 18.11 25.05
N THR A 998 38.26 16.88 24.60
CA THR A 998 38.02 16.57 23.20
C THR A 998 36.78 15.70 23.03
N ALA A 999 36.12 15.78 21.90
CA ALA A 999 35.10 14.83 21.50
C ALA A 999 35.43 14.17 20.16
N LYS A 1000 34.96 12.95 19.98
CA LYS A 1000 35.18 12.12 18.80
C LYS A 1000 33.88 11.48 18.37
N LEU A 1001 33.44 11.79 17.16
CA LEU A 1001 32.32 11.11 16.51
C LEU A 1001 32.78 9.76 15.97
N TRP A 1002 31.99 8.72 16.20
CA TRP A 1002 32.23 7.39 15.68
C TRP A 1002 30.95 6.79 15.09
N ALA A 1003 31.12 5.85 14.17
CA ALA A 1003 30.04 5.07 13.59
C ALA A 1003 30.48 3.62 13.35
N LYS A 1004 29.50 2.72 13.24
CA LYS A 1004 29.67 1.29 13.02
C LYS A 1004 28.86 0.84 11.81
N ASP A 1005 29.52 0.23 10.86
CA ASP A 1005 28.94 -0.31 9.62
C ASP A 1005 28.13 -1.60 9.90
N LYS A 1006 27.32 -2.04 8.93
CA LYS A 1006 26.56 -3.31 8.89
C LYS A 1006 27.40 -4.52 9.24
N ASP A 1007 28.64 -4.59 8.78
CA ASP A 1007 29.56 -5.70 9.05
C ASP A 1007 30.18 -5.66 10.47
N GLY A 1008 29.89 -4.59 11.21
CA GLY A 1008 30.38 -4.32 12.55
C GLY A 1008 31.72 -3.59 12.61
N THR A 1009 32.25 -3.10 11.49
CA THR A 1009 33.48 -2.32 11.41
C THR A 1009 33.31 -0.94 12.03
N TRP A 1010 34.26 -0.53 12.87
CA TRP A 1010 34.27 0.77 13.55
C TRP A 1010 35.05 1.83 12.77
N ARG A 1011 34.54 3.05 12.77
CA ARG A 1011 35.20 4.24 12.19
C ARG A 1011 35.01 5.45 13.10
N ASP A 1012 35.96 6.37 13.08
CA ASP A 1012 35.87 7.62 13.83
C ASP A 1012 36.51 8.81 13.11
N ALA A 1013 36.05 10.02 13.47
CA ALA A 1013 36.46 11.28 12.86
C ALA A 1013 37.77 11.86 13.45
N GLY A 1014 38.42 11.12 14.37
CA GLY A 1014 39.49 11.65 15.22
C GLY A 1014 38.99 12.66 16.27
N ALA A 1015 39.83 12.94 17.26
CA ALA A 1015 39.47 13.81 18.38
C ALA A 1015 39.49 15.30 17.99
N VAL A 1016 38.43 16.01 18.34
CA VAL A 1016 38.24 17.46 18.15
C VAL A 1016 38.21 18.14 19.51
N THR A 1017 39.05 19.14 19.74
CA THR A 1017 39.03 19.93 20.99
C THR A 1017 37.71 20.68 21.14
N LEU A 1018 37.05 20.47 22.27
CA LEU A 1018 35.85 21.20 22.68
C LEU A 1018 36.30 22.46 23.43
N GLY A 1019 35.81 23.61 22.99
CA GLY A 1019 36.03 24.89 23.67
C GLY A 1019 34.78 25.32 24.44
N ALA A 1020 34.69 26.61 24.76
CA ALA A 1020 33.49 27.20 25.37
C ALA A 1020 32.28 27.29 24.40
N GLU A 1021 32.49 26.97 23.11
CA GLU A 1021 31.46 26.99 22.07
C GLU A 1021 31.22 25.57 21.55
N ALA A 1022 30.01 25.32 21.08
CA ALA A 1022 29.59 24.11 20.37
C ALA A 1022 30.55 23.72 19.24
N LYS A 1023 30.66 22.42 18.98
CA LYS A 1023 31.39 21.88 17.83
C LYS A 1023 30.55 20.84 17.10
N THR A 1024 30.35 21.06 15.81
CA THR A 1024 29.91 20.01 14.89
C THR A 1024 31.09 19.06 14.63
N LEU A 1025 30.89 17.79 14.93
CA LEU A 1025 31.77 16.68 14.60
C LEU A 1025 31.27 16.06 13.31
N SER A 1026 32.15 15.79 12.35
CA SER A 1026 31.78 15.27 11.03
C SER A 1026 32.56 13.99 10.72
N LEU A 1027 31.87 12.95 10.27
CA LEU A 1027 32.44 11.66 9.88
C LEU A 1027 32.07 11.35 8.43
N ASP A 1028 33.08 11.03 7.62
CA ASP A 1028 32.88 10.52 6.26
C ASP A 1028 32.30 9.10 6.31
N ILE A 1029 31.12 8.96 5.74
CA ILE A 1029 30.33 7.73 5.62
C ILE A 1029 29.95 7.45 4.17
N SER A 1030 30.63 8.07 3.20
CA SER A 1030 30.32 7.96 1.76
C SER A 1030 30.40 6.56 1.16
N ASP A 1031 31.06 5.64 1.86
CA ASP A 1031 31.16 4.22 1.49
C ASP A 1031 30.29 3.30 2.36
N ILE A 1032 29.40 3.87 3.18
CA ILE A 1032 28.48 3.13 4.05
C ILE A 1032 27.06 3.28 3.50
N THR A 1033 26.37 2.16 3.30
CA THR A 1033 24.94 2.14 2.93
C THR A 1033 24.03 1.89 4.13
N GLU A 1034 24.55 1.29 5.20
CA GLU A 1034 23.79 0.96 6.40
C GLU A 1034 24.63 1.09 7.68
N LEU A 1035 24.11 1.80 8.68
CA LEU A 1035 24.75 1.99 9.98
C LEU A 1035 24.11 1.14 11.07
N GLN A 1036 24.91 0.43 11.86
CA GLN A 1036 24.44 -0.38 13.00
C GLN A 1036 24.45 0.40 14.31
N GLY A 1037 25.24 1.47 14.40
CA GLY A 1037 25.27 2.34 15.56
C GLY A 1037 26.26 3.48 15.38
N PHE A 1038 26.10 4.53 16.17
CA PHE A 1038 26.93 5.72 16.12
C PHE A 1038 26.84 6.48 17.45
N GLY A 1039 27.79 7.39 17.68
CA GLY A 1039 27.79 8.19 18.90
C GLY A 1039 28.97 9.14 19.04
N VAL A 1040 29.00 9.85 20.15
CA VAL A 1040 30.06 10.80 20.50
C VAL A 1040 30.78 10.33 21.75
N GLN A 1041 32.10 10.22 21.66
CA GLN A 1041 33.00 9.93 22.76
C GLN A 1041 33.70 11.20 23.23
N PHE A 1042 33.47 11.60 24.48
CA PHE A 1042 34.13 12.70 25.18
C PHE A 1042 35.35 12.18 25.95
N GLN A 1043 36.48 12.88 25.84
CA GLN A 1043 37.78 12.49 26.41
C GLN A 1043 38.54 13.70 26.97
N GLY A 1044 39.60 13.45 27.74
CA GLY A 1044 40.39 14.51 28.37
C GLY A 1044 39.63 15.21 29.50
N LEU A 1045 38.76 14.45 30.16
CA LEU A 1045 37.84 14.94 31.17
C LEU A 1045 38.50 15.01 32.54
N ASN A 1046 38.07 15.98 33.35
CA ASN A 1046 38.42 16.09 34.76
C ASN A 1046 37.15 16.12 35.62
N ALA A 1047 37.30 15.86 36.92
CA ALA A 1047 36.17 15.72 37.85
C ALA A 1047 35.26 16.96 38.02
N ALA A 1048 35.57 18.11 37.39
CA ALA A 1048 34.69 19.28 37.37
C ALA A 1048 33.67 19.27 36.22
N GLN A 1049 33.80 18.35 35.26
CA GLN A 1049 32.97 18.29 34.05
C GLN A 1049 31.98 17.15 34.16
N SER A 1050 30.74 17.43 34.52
CA SER A 1050 29.72 16.39 34.73
C SER A 1050 28.63 16.38 33.66
N ASN A 1051 28.49 17.44 32.86
CA ASN A 1051 27.40 17.61 31.88
C ASN A 1051 27.95 17.56 30.44
N PHE A 1052 27.42 16.64 29.65
CA PHE A 1052 27.82 16.35 28.28
C PHE A 1052 26.60 16.43 27.38
N HIS A 1053 26.69 17.17 26.29
CA HIS A 1053 25.54 17.40 25.42
C HIS A 1053 25.82 16.97 23.99
N ILE A 1054 24.82 16.35 23.37
CA ILE A 1054 24.73 16.20 21.91
C ILE A 1054 23.41 16.76 21.40
N ASP A 1055 23.45 17.32 20.19
CA ASP A 1055 22.30 17.88 19.50
C ASP A 1055 22.45 17.63 17.98
N THR A 1056 21.53 18.15 17.16
CA THR A 1056 21.51 18.21 15.69
C THR A 1056 22.38 17.15 15.03
N ILE A 1057 21.74 16.01 14.77
CA ILE A 1057 22.31 14.86 14.10
C ILE A 1057 21.83 14.91 12.64
N THR A 1058 22.75 15.06 11.69
CA THR A 1058 22.41 15.12 10.26
C THR A 1058 23.18 14.08 9.44
N PHE A 1059 22.52 13.58 8.41
CA PHE A 1059 23.08 12.76 7.33
C PHE A 1059 23.06 13.61 6.05
N GLU A 1060 24.23 14.00 5.56
CA GLU A 1060 24.42 14.95 4.45
C GLU A 1060 25.16 14.38 3.24
#